data_AF-A0A931K9G5-F1
#
_entry.id   AF-A0A931K9G5-F1
#
_cell.length_a   1.000
_cell.length_b   1.000
_cell.length_c   1.000
_cell.angle_alpha   90.00
_cell.angle_beta   90.00
_cell.angle_gamma   90.00
#
_symmetry.space_group_name_H-M   'P 1'
#
loop_
_entity.id
_entity.type
_entity.pdbx_description
1 polymer ?
#
loop_
_entity_poly.entity_id
_entity_poly.type
_entity_poly.pdbx_seq_one_letter_code
_entity_poly.pdbx_strand_id
1 'polypeptide(L)'
;MLKRLLRSRPVRTEFRYRTRPEVYALETRLALSVARPGLQAAAASAADMIAIRGSIATGTLDIQGTSGADTVEIGRSARGFVTLTIDGDVRSGDLRDRSAFDRRLSGLRAAQIRSVRLFSNDPQDTVVLNTMLGTSARPARIQSSAVAIAAPVSQAGTLRIDARSITVSAAVKADAIVLSATGLLNIEAGGTLTATKSIDLKADRLIQTGNLAAPAVSMSANVIIRSGTITALGGSVNAAFTENYVATEGAAIDVSAGVGNGGSIRIDGGATGHLFNSGTLRATGKTNGGAVRVSGKEIVWIGGGADASGGSSGGLIQVGGGWQGSDTSMTKARALQISPHTSLKADGATQGGTVVLWSEEQTTNYGTVSARGVKGGAVEVSSKASLAHGGAVDVGPGGKFLLDPKNIVIADNPVSGVPKFQLVNPTPNVNDSFGTSIMTLSTGNIVVTDPNDNAVAPYAGAAYLYNGASGALISTITGTSENDLVGINGVTALNSGNYVIQTSNWNSNRGAATWGSGTVGVSGTVSAGNSLVGSTTTDIVGNNVTPLTNGNYVVVNSNWSDGAVSYVGAVTWGNGMVGVAGVVSSANSLVGSALGDQVGVNGVKALSNGNYVVQSQRWQGPTDTGAVTWADGTVGLTGAVSTANSLAGVYNVTLLTNGNYVASSLEWGVAFGGYCGAVTWCSGTAPTTGLVDATNSLVGSTNDQVSRGGVTALANGNYVVNSNIWGGFRGAFTWGSSLGPTTGLVSAANSLVGSTANDASDSVVTVLSDSDYVVITPYWDNGPATDAGAVTWGSGTAGVAGVISSSISLVGSTTNDFAGSGGVTELTNGNYVVR
;
A
#
# COMPACT_ATOMS: atom_id res chain seq x y z
N MET A 1 99.92 2.09 47.38
CA MET A 1 98.68 2.91 47.31
C MET A 1 97.72 2.25 46.30
N LEU A 2 96.38 2.25 46.38
CA LEU A 2 95.37 2.48 47.44
C LEU A 2 93.96 2.41 46.78
N LYS A 3 92.96 1.53 46.99
CA LYS A 3 92.72 0.19 47.59
C LYS A 3 91.89 -0.63 46.52
N ARG A 4 91.54 -1.95 46.53
CA ARG A 4 91.24 -3.01 47.55
C ARG A 4 89.85 -2.79 48.23
N LEU A 5 88.91 -3.74 48.39
CA LEU A 5 88.83 -5.23 48.37
C LEU A 5 87.58 -5.70 47.55
N LEU A 6 87.57 -6.81 46.78
CA LEU A 6 87.43 -8.27 47.08
C LEU A 6 86.01 -8.85 47.40
N ARG A 7 85.58 -9.78 46.52
CA ARG A 7 85.01 -11.15 46.77
C ARG A 7 83.52 -11.31 47.18
N SER A 8 82.82 -12.44 46.91
CA SER A 8 83.18 -13.74 46.26
C SER A 8 81.97 -14.46 45.61
N ARG A 9 82.21 -15.47 44.75
CA ARG A 9 81.21 -16.40 44.15
C ARG A 9 80.91 -17.62 45.06
N PRO A 10 79.82 -18.37 44.79
CA PRO A 10 79.94 -19.74 44.23
C PRO A 10 79.44 -19.88 42.77
N VAL A 11 80.12 -20.61 41.86
CA VAL A 11 79.93 -22.04 41.44
C VAL A 11 78.75 -22.18 40.43
N ARG A 12 78.98 -22.38 39.11
CA ARG A 12 79.34 -23.62 38.32
C ARG A 12 78.18 -24.65 38.30
N THR A 13 77.83 -25.33 37.20
CA THR A 13 78.48 -25.72 35.91
C THR A 13 77.62 -25.34 34.67
N GLU A 14 78.13 -25.09 33.44
CA GLU A 14 78.72 -26.02 32.42
C GLU A 14 77.72 -27.12 31.96
N PHE A 15 77.48 -27.45 30.66
CA PHE A 15 78.31 -27.33 29.42
C PHE A 15 77.48 -27.01 28.11
N ARG A 16 78.16 -27.03 26.94
CA ARG A 16 77.67 -26.86 25.54
C ARG A 16 76.81 -28.08 25.06
N TYR A 17 76.06 -28.15 23.94
CA TYR A 17 76.38 -27.72 22.54
C TYR A 17 75.18 -27.95 21.55
N ARG A 18 75.05 -27.09 20.53
CA ARG A 18 74.55 -27.33 19.13
C ARG A 18 73.10 -27.77 18.77
N THR A 19 72.66 -27.25 17.61
CA THR A 19 71.69 -27.76 16.60
C THR A 19 70.15 -27.71 16.82
N ARG A 20 69.45 -27.46 15.69
CA ARG A 20 67.99 -27.51 15.39
C ARG A 20 67.53 -28.98 15.14
N PRO A 21 66.23 -29.36 14.96
CA PRO A 21 65.07 -28.53 14.58
C PRO A 21 63.70 -28.81 15.27
N GLU A 22 62.66 -28.12 14.76
CA GLU A 22 61.21 -28.42 14.65
C GLU A 22 60.55 -29.56 15.47
N VAL A 23 59.31 -29.31 15.96
CA VAL A 23 58.04 -30.00 15.61
C VAL A 23 56.88 -29.63 16.58
N TYR A 24 55.70 -29.36 16.00
CA TYR A 24 54.28 -29.36 16.47
C TYR A 24 53.81 -29.35 17.96
N ALA A 25 52.65 -28.68 18.10
CA ALA A 25 51.44 -29.03 18.89
C ALA A 25 51.24 -28.54 20.35
N LEU A 26 50.01 -28.00 20.55
CA LEU A 26 49.04 -28.12 21.67
C LEU A 26 49.56 -28.22 23.14
N GLU A 27 48.99 -27.54 24.16
CA GLU A 27 47.69 -26.83 24.24
C GLU A 27 47.56 -25.84 25.44
N THR A 28 46.53 -24.97 25.37
CA THR A 28 45.66 -24.49 26.48
C THR A 28 46.22 -23.81 27.77
N ARG A 29 46.09 -22.47 27.80
CA ARG A 29 45.69 -21.55 28.91
C ARG A 29 46.49 -21.48 30.24
N LEU A 30 46.92 -20.25 30.59
CA LEU A 30 46.20 -19.43 31.61
C LEU A 30 46.47 -17.91 31.47
N ALA A 31 45.78 -17.10 32.28
CA ALA A 31 45.68 -15.64 32.33
C ALA A 31 47.05 -14.90 32.48
N LEU A 32 47.18 -13.57 32.25
CA LEU A 32 46.37 -12.48 32.81
C LEU A 32 46.39 -11.19 31.96
N SER A 33 45.37 -10.35 32.12
CA SER A 33 45.16 -9.09 31.38
C SER A 33 45.71 -7.84 32.09
N VAL A 34 46.10 -6.84 31.30
CA VAL A 34 46.11 -5.42 31.69
C VAL A 34 45.48 -4.63 30.54
N ALA A 35 44.36 -3.95 30.81
CA ALA A 35 43.57 -3.30 29.77
C ALA A 35 44.11 -1.92 29.38
N ARG A 36 43.89 -1.53 28.12
CA ARG A 36 43.82 -0.13 27.68
C ARG A 36 42.40 0.14 27.17
N PRO A 37 41.70 1.17 27.66
CA PRO A 37 40.41 1.56 27.07
C PRO A 37 40.63 2.18 25.69
N GLY A 38 39.74 1.89 24.72
CA GLY A 38 39.74 2.57 23.42
C GLY A 38 39.48 1.71 22.18
N LEU A 39 39.59 0.38 22.25
CA LEU A 39 39.17 -0.52 21.16
C LEU A 39 38.43 -1.75 21.70
N GLN A 40 37.09 -1.67 21.75
CA GLN A 40 36.23 -2.83 21.56
C GLN A 40 35.87 -2.94 20.07
N ALA A 41 36.88 -3.17 19.23
CA ALA A 41 36.62 -3.87 17.99
C ALA A 41 36.22 -5.30 18.40
N ALA A 42 34.97 -5.69 18.17
CA ALA A 42 34.53 -7.05 18.41
C ALA A 42 35.42 -7.99 17.59
N ALA A 43 36.02 -8.99 18.24
CA ALA A 43 36.73 -10.05 17.55
C ALA A 43 35.70 -10.97 16.89
N ALA A 44 35.15 -10.51 15.76
CA ALA A 44 34.32 -11.30 14.86
C ALA A 44 35.01 -12.65 14.63
N SER A 45 34.26 -13.74 14.76
CA SER A 45 34.86 -15.06 14.63
C SER A 45 35.32 -15.27 13.18
N ALA A 46 36.20 -16.23 12.96
CA ALA A 46 36.62 -16.58 11.60
C ALA A 46 35.47 -17.14 10.72
N ALA A 47 34.27 -17.36 11.28
CA ALA A 47 33.05 -17.71 10.56
C ALA A 47 32.23 -16.49 10.09
N ASP A 48 32.41 -15.31 10.68
CA ASP A 48 31.60 -14.10 10.42
C ASP A 48 32.21 -13.19 9.34
N MET A 49 33.16 -13.71 8.55
CA MET A 49 33.96 -12.93 7.59
C MET A 49 33.70 -13.34 6.14
N ILE A 50 32.90 -12.54 5.43
CA ILE A 50 32.47 -12.77 4.05
C ILE A 50 33.66 -13.07 3.12
N ALA A 51 33.68 -14.29 2.57
CA ALA A 51 34.83 -14.85 1.88
C ALA A 51 34.67 -14.78 0.34
N ILE A 52 35.36 -13.83 -0.27
CA ILE A 52 35.35 -13.59 -1.72
C ILE A 52 36.43 -14.44 -2.42
N ARG A 53 36.10 -15.01 -3.60
CA ARG A 53 37.05 -15.62 -4.54
C ARG A 53 36.75 -15.17 -5.97
N GLY A 54 37.43 -14.11 -6.42
CA GLY A 54 37.45 -13.70 -7.82
C GLY A 54 38.52 -14.47 -8.62
N SER A 55 38.22 -14.84 -9.86
CA SER A 55 39.16 -15.55 -10.75
C SER A 55 39.10 -15.02 -12.18
N ILE A 56 40.22 -14.45 -12.63
CA ILE A 56 40.38 -13.90 -13.99
C ILE A 56 40.33 -15.01 -15.06
N ALA A 57 40.83 -16.21 -14.75
CA ALA A 57 40.94 -17.31 -15.72
C ALA A 57 39.58 -17.94 -16.05
N THR A 58 38.74 -18.15 -15.03
CA THR A 58 37.39 -18.74 -15.17
C THR A 58 36.31 -17.69 -15.41
N GLY A 59 36.51 -16.45 -14.95
CA GLY A 59 35.46 -15.43 -14.89
C GLY A 59 34.48 -15.65 -13.73
N THR A 60 34.86 -16.40 -12.71
CA THR A 60 34.01 -16.69 -11.55
C THR A 60 34.25 -15.69 -10.43
N LEU A 61 33.16 -15.24 -9.82
CA LEU A 61 33.12 -14.52 -8.55
C LEU A 61 32.25 -15.35 -7.60
N ASP A 62 32.91 -16.06 -6.68
CA ASP A 62 32.25 -16.78 -5.61
C ASP A 62 32.33 -15.96 -4.32
N ILE A 63 31.21 -15.85 -3.61
CA ILE A 63 31.09 -15.13 -2.34
C ILE A 63 30.40 -16.06 -1.36
N GLN A 64 31.02 -16.31 -0.21
CA GLN A 64 30.40 -16.98 0.92
C GLN A 64 29.87 -15.90 1.86
N GLY A 65 28.55 -15.86 2.05
CA GLY A 65 27.88 -14.96 2.99
C GLY A 65 27.98 -15.43 4.44
N THR A 66 27.45 -14.62 5.36
CA THR A 66 27.49 -14.84 6.81
C THR A 66 26.42 -15.83 7.31
N SER A 67 25.97 -15.66 8.57
CA SER A 67 24.83 -16.37 9.17
C SER A 67 23.58 -15.50 9.30
N GLY A 68 23.62 -14.25 8.83
CA GLY A 68 22.48 -13.36 8.65
C GLY A 68 22.34 -12.91 7.20
N ALA A 69 21.43 -11.97 6.96
CA ALA A 69 21.07 -11.49 5.63
C ALA A 69 22.13 -10.52 5.05
N ASP A 70 22.97 -11.02 4.14
CA ASP A 70 23.97 -10.20 3.44
C ASP A 70 23.39 -9.54 2.18
N THR A 71 23.75 -8.28 1.91
CA THR A 71 23.45 -7.57 0.65
C THR A 71 24.72 -7.31 -0.16
N VAL A 72 24.81 -7.95 -1.33
CA VAL A 72 25.95 -7.85 -2.26
C VAL A 72 25.56 -7.08 -3.52
N GLU A 73 25.94 -5.81 -3.60
CA GLU A 73 25.86 -5.05 -4.85
C GLU A 73 27.01 -5.39 -5.79
N ILE A 74 26.72 -5.53 -7.09
CA ILE A 74 27.72 -5.80 -8.13
C ILE A 74 27.78 -4.63 -9.12
N GLY A 75 28.95 -4.00 -9.16
CA GLY A 75 29.23 -2.79 -9.93
C GLY A 75 30.50 -2.89 -10.79
N ARG A 76 30.77 -1.78 -11.48
CA ARG A 76 32.00 -1.56 -12.26
C ARG A 76 32.58 -0.20 -11.94
N SER A 77 33.88 -0.13 -11.71
CA SER A 77 34.58 1.16 -11.60
C SER A 77 34.66 1.87 -12.95
N ALA A 78 34.93 3.18 -12.95
CA ALA A 78 35.16 3.97 -14.15
C ALA A 78 36.33 3.46 -15.04
N ARG A 79 37.20 2.57 -14.50
CA ARG A 79 38.30 1.92 -15.24
C ARG A 79 37.99 0.49 -15.69
N GLY A 80 36.76 0.01 -15.48
CA GLY A 80 36.26 -1.29 -15.92
C GLY A 80 36.60 -2.48 -15.00
N PHE A 81 37.18 -2.23 -13.83
CA PHE A 81 37.35 -3.27 -12.79
C PHE A 81 36.04 -3.57 -12.07
N VAL A 82 35.90 -4.79 -11.54
CA VAL A 82 34.77 -5.15 -10.67
C VAL A 82 34.81 -4.32 -9.38
N THR A 83 33.64 -3.84 -8.96
CA THR A 83 33.41 -3.31 -7.61
C THR A 83 32.28 -4.11 -6.97
N LEU A 84 32.39 -4.37 -5.68
CA LEU A 84 31.34 -4.97 -4.86
C LEU A 84 31.06 -4.04 -3.68
N THR A 85 29.80 -3.75 -3.40
CA THR A 85 29.39 -3.21 -2.10
C THR A 85 28.84 -4.38 -1.31
N ILE A 86 29.31 -4.62 -0.10
CA ILE A 86 28.86 -5.73 0.74
C ILE A 86 28.46 -5.12 2.08
N ASP A 87 27.16 -5.00 2.35
CA ASP A 87 26.61 -4.39 3.57
C ASP A 87 27.14 -2.96 3.83
N GLY A 88 27.45 -2.24 2.75
CA GLY A 88 28.07 -0.91 2.74
C GLY A 88 29.59 -0.90 2.50
N ASP A 89 30.31 -2.00 2.78
CA ASP A 89 31.76 -2.10 2.53
C ASP A 89 32.05 -2.18 1.02
N VAL A 90 32.65 -1.11 0.46
CA VAL A 90 33.08 -1.09 -0.94
C VAL A 90 34.42 -1.83 -1.11
N ARG A 91 34.45 -2.79 -2.04
CA ARG A 91 35.59 -3.66 -2.36
C ARG A 91 35.86 -3.63 -3.88
N SER A 92 37.11 -3.44 -4.28
CA SER A 92 37.49 -3.01 -5.64
C SER A 92 38.61 -3.85 -6.23
N GLY A 93 38.49 -4.25 -7.50
CA GLY A 93 39.55 -4.97 -8.23
C GLY A 93 40.67 -4.07 -8.78
N ASP A 94 40.55 -2.75 -8.67
CA ASP A 94 41.54 -1.79 -9.19
C ASP A 94 42.67 -1.54 -8.16
N LEU A 95 43.90 -1.97 -8.50
CA LEU A 95 45.12 -1.71 -7.71
C LEU A 95 45.41 -0.22 -7.44
N ARG A 96 44.73 0.70 -8.14
CA ARG A 96 44.86 2.16 -7.97
C ARG A 96 43.87 2.73 -6.94
N ASP A 97 42.84 1.98 -6.58
CA ASP A 97 41.81 2.33 -5.62
C ASP A 97 42.22 1.90 -4.21
N ARG A 98 43.21 2.60 -3.63
CA ARG A 98 43.83 2.21 -2.35
C ARG A 98 42.87 2.18 -1.16
N SER A 99 41.72 2.84 -1.29
CA SER A 99 40.62 2.87 -0.32
C SER A 99 39.83 1.57 -0.27
N ALA A 100 39.50 0.99 -1.43
CA ALA A 100 38.63 -0.18 -1.54
C ALA A 100 39.33 -1.44 -2.09
N PHE A 101 40.61 -1.38 -2.44
CA PHE A 101 41.29 -2.49 -3.13
C PHE A 101 41.26 -3.80 -2.33
N ASP A 102 40.62 -4.82 -2.90
CA ASP A 102 40.65 -6.18 -2.37
C ASP A 102 41.53 -7.09 -3.25
N ARG A 103 42.57 -7.65 -2.63
CA ARG A 103 43.46 -8.63 -3.29
C ARG A 103 42.72 -9.83 -3.89
N ARG A 104 41.54 -10.18 -3.36
CA ARG A 104 40.65 -11.27 -3.81
C ARG A 104 39.92 -10.95 -5.13
N LEU A 105 39.93 -9.67 -5.53
CA LEU A 105 39.38 -9.15 -6.80
C LEU A 105 40.49 -8.62 -7.75
N SER A 106 41.76 -8.67 -7.33
CA SER A 106 42.88 -7.98 -7.98
C SER A 106 42.97 -8.22 -9.48
N GLY A 107 42.75 -7.16 -10.27
CA GLY A 107 42.84 -7.18 -11.73
C GLY A 107 41.60 -7.70 -12.47
N LEU A 108 40.59 -8.21 -11.75
CA LEU A 108 39.35 -8.72 -12.35
C LEU A 108 38.53 -7.57 -12.95
N ARG A 109 38.21 -7.67 -14.24
CA ARG A 109 37.36 -6.71 -14.96
C ARG A 109 35.92 -7.17 -15.01
N ALA A 110 34.98 -6.22 -14.99
CA ALA A 110 33.55 -6.53 -15.14
C ALA A 110 33.30 -7.35 -16.42
N ALA A 111 33.89 -6.94 -17.56
CA ALA A 111 33.80 -7.66 -18.82
C ALA A 111 34.44 -9.07 -18.86
N GLN A 112 35.05 -9.55 -17.76
CA GLN A 112 35.53 -10.92 -17.60
C GLN A 112 34.60 -11.80 -16.75
N ILE A 113 33.58 -11.24 -16.09
CA ILE A 113 32.60 -12.01 -15.32
C ILE A 113 31.84 -12.97 -16.25
N ARG A 114 31.64 -14.19 -15.77
CA ARG A 114 30.86 -15.27 -16.40
C ARG A 114 30.00 -16.03 -15.39
N SER A 115 30.42 -16.09 -14.12
CA SER A 115 29.57 -16.60 -13.04
C SER A 115 29.70 -15.73 -11.80
N VAL A 116 28.56 -15.39 -11.20
CA VAL A 116 28.44 -14.87 -9.83
C VAL A 116 27.73 -15.93 -9.02
N ARG A 117 28.21 -16.24 -7.81
CA ARG A 117 27.54 -17.13 -6.87
C ARG A 117 27.66 -16.58 -5.46
N LEU A 118 26.54 -16.21 -4.86
CA LEU A 118 26.42 -16.01 -3.42
C LEU A 118 26.00 -17.34 -2.79
N PHE A 119 26.80 -17.82 -1.83
CA PHE A 119 26.55 -19.03 -1.07
C PHE A 119 26.21 -18.63 0.37
N SER A 120 24.99 -18.89 0.80
CA SER A 120 24.50 -18.68 2.16
C SER A 120 23.38 -19.67 2.46
N ASN A 121 23.06 -19.82 3.74
CA ASN A 121 21.88 -20.56 4.20
C ASN A 121 20.70 -19.61 4.51
N ASP A 122 20.92 -18.29 4.54
CA ASP A 122 19.87 -17.30 4.77
C ASP A 122 19.05 -17.10 3.47
N PRO A 123 17.69 -17.18 3.52
CA PRO A 123 16.84 -16.92 2.37
C PRO A 123 16.75 -15.45 1.94
N GLN A 124 17.23 -14.50 2.77
CA GLN A 124 17.22 -13.06 2.48
C GLN A 124 18.46 -12.57 1.70
N ASP A 125 19.52 -13.39 1.61
CA ASP A 125 20.79 -13.05 0.94
C ASP A 125 20.56 -12.53 -0.49
N THR A 126 20.85 -11.25 -0.72
CA THR A 126 20.44 -10.52 -1.93
C THR A 126 21.64 -10.07 -2.74
N VAL A 127 21.72 -10.53 -4.00
CA VAL A 127 22.63 -9.97 -5.01
C VAL A 127 21.93 -8.85 -5.78
N VAL A 128 22.42 -7.62 -5.66
CA VAL A 128 21.89 -6.45 -6.35
C VAL A 128 22.75 -6.13 -7.59
N LEU A 129 22.13 -6.01 -8.76
CA LEU A 129 22.82 -5.72 -10.02
C LEU A 129 22.70 -4.24 -10.38
N ASN A 130 23.72 -3.47 -10.01
CA ASN A 130 23.75 -2.02 -10.22
C ASN A 130 24.39 -1.60 -11.56
N THR A 131 25.12 -2.48 -12.27
CA THR A 131 25.75 -2.15 -13.57
C THR A 131 25.87 -3.34 -14.53
N MET A 132 26.33 -3.08 -15.76
CA MET A 132 26.59 -4.10 -16.79
C MET A 132 27.59 -5.19 -16.36
N LEU A 133 27.21 -6.45 -16.54
CA LEU A 133 28.03 -7.63 -16.24
C LEU A 133 29.06 -7.97 -17.34
N GLY A 134 28.97 -7.40 -18.55
CA GLY A 134 30.08 -7.46 -19.50
C GLY A 134 29.76 -7.20 -20.96
N THR A 135 30.82 -7.04 -21.75
CA THR A 135 30.79 -6.89 -23.22
C THR A 135 31.20 -8.18 -23.95
N SER A 136 31.38 -9.28 -23.22
CA SER A 136 31.76 -10.59 -23.74
C SER A 136 30.50 -11.35 -24.17
N ALA A 137 30.40 -11.76 -25.44
CA ALA A 137 29.28 -12.54 -26.00
C ALA A 137 29.16 -14.00 -25.48
N ARG A 138 29.71 -14.29 -24.30
CA ARG A 138 29.63 -15.59 -23.61
C ARG A 138 28.62 -15.49 -22.47
N PRO A 139 27.87 -16.55 -22.16
CA PRO A 139 26.85 -16.50 -21.11
C PRO A 139 27.40 -16.02 -19.75
N ALA A 140 26.64 -15.15 -19.10
CA ALA A 140 26.81 -14.80 -17.69
C ALA A 140 25.75 -15.52 -16.85
N ARG A 141 26.13 -16.16 -15.75
CA ARG A 141 25.23 -16.86 -14.82
C ARG A 141 25.31 -16.27 -13.42
N ILE A 142 24.16 -16.09 -12.77
CA ILE A 142 24.06 -15.58 -11.40
C ILE A 142 23.31 -16.60 -10.55
N GLN A 143 23.79 -16.87 -9.34
CA GLN A 143 23.13 -17.71 -8.34
C GLN A 143 23.12 -17.03 -6.96
N SER A 144 21.98 -17.02 -6.29
CA SER A 144 21.78 -16.44 -4.95
C SER A 144 20.49 -16.97 -4.31
N SER A 145 20.23 -16.65 -3.04
CA SER A 145 18.88 -16.78 -2.44
C SER A 145 17.92 -15.81 -3.13
N ALA A 146 18.24 -14.51 -3.12
CA ALA A 146 17.51 -13.46 -3.82
C ALA A 146 18.40 -12.71 -4.82
N VAL A 147 17.81 -12.20 -5.90
CA VAL A 147 18.49 -11.33 -6.88
C VAL A 147 17.60 -10.13 -7.24
N ALA A 148 18.14 -8.92 -7.13
CA ALA A 148 17.46 -7.67 -7.48
C ALA A 148 18.17 -6.95 -8.64
N ILE A 149 17.40 -6.42 -9.58
CA ILE A 149 17.90 -5.59 -10.70
C ILE A 149 17.29 -4.20 -10.60
N ALA A 150 17.93 -3.35 -9.79
CA ALA A 150 17.49 -1.99 -9.48
C ALA A 150 18.02 -0.92 -10.45
N ALA A 151 18.99 -1.25 -11.31
CA ALA A 151 19.58 -0.33 -12.28
C ALA A 151 19.76 -0.98 -13.68
N PRO A 152 19.94 -0.19 -14.76
CA PRO A 152 20.04 -0.74 -16.11
C PRO A 152 21.23 -1.69 -16.33
N VAL A 153 20.92 -2.95 -16.61
CA VAL A 153 21.89 -4.02 -16.94
C VAL A 153 21.91 -4.27 -18.44
N SER A 154 23.10 -4.43 -19.00
CA SER A 154 23.27 -4.96 -20.35
C SER A 154 24.43 -5.95 -20.40
N GLN A 155 24.23 -7.02 -21.17
CA GLN A 155 25.10 -8.18 -21.32
C GLN A 155 25.17 -8.55 -22.81
N ALA A 156 26.33 -8.92 -23.32
CA ALA A 156 26.42 -9.57 -24.63
C ALA A 156 26.26 -11.09 -24.47
N GLY A 157 25.58 -11.77 -25.40
CA GLY A 157 25.23 -13.17 -25.21
C GLY A 157 24.11 -13.36 -24.17
N THR A 158 24.00 -14.57 -23.61
CA THR A 158 22.92 -14.92 -22.67
C THR A 158 23.17 -14.37 -21.27
N LEU A 159 22.16 -13.73 -20.66
CA LEU A 159 22.12 -13.51 -19.22
C LEU A 159 21.24 -14.61 -18.58
N ARG A 160 21.79 -15.38 -17.63
CA ARG A 160 21.06 -16.36 -16.83
C ARG A 160 21.07 -15.98 -15.35
N ILE A 161 19.92 -16.06 -14.69
CA ILE A 161 19.77 -15.87 -13.25
C ILE A 161 18.97 -17.03 -12.67
N ASP A 162 19.52 -17.69 -11.65
CA ASP A 162 18.88 -18.78 -10.90
C ASP A 162 18.80 -18.40 -9.42
N ALA A 163 17.60 -18.31 -8.83
CA ALA A 163 17.43 -17.91 -7.42
C ALA A 163 16.14 -18.47 -6.80
N ARG A 164 15.89 -18.20 -5.50
CA ARG A 164 14.55 -18.39 -4.90
C ARG A 164 13.63 -17.25 -5.33
N SER A 165 14.07 -16.00 -5.18
CA SER A 165 13.35 -14.80 -5.63
C SER A 165 14.17 -13.99 -6.63
N ILE A 166 13.50 -13.42 -7.63
CA ILE A 166 14.10 -12.51 -8.61
C ILE A 166 13.18 -11.30 -8.78
N THR A 167 13.71 -10.10 -8.53
CA THR A 167 12.99 -8.83 -8.73
C THR A 167 13.68 -7.99 -9.79
N VAL A 168 12.93 -7.50 -10.78
CA VAL A 168 13.43 -6.63 -11.85
C VAL A 168 12.60 -5.34 -11.90
N SER A 169 13.21 -4.24 -11.48
CA SER A 169 12.60 -2.91 -11.47
C SER A 169 13.24 -1.93 -12.48
N ALA A 170 14.29 -2.37 -13.18
CA ALA A 170 14.99 -1.61 -14.21
C ALA A 170 15.16 -2.37 -15.54
N ALA A 171 15.79 -1.72 -16.52
CA ALA A 171 15.98 -2.26 -17.86
C ALA A 171 17.09 -3.33 -17.94
N VAL A 172 16.83 -4.43 -18.63
CA VAL A 172 17.76 -5.55 -18.88
C VAL A 172 17.86 -5.81 -20.38
N LYS A 173 19.08 -5.80 -20.93
CA LYS A 173 19.32 -6.02 -22.37
C LYS A 173 20.35 -7.11 -22.64
N ALA A 174 19.99 -8.15 -23.39
CA ALA A 174 20.88 -9.27 -23.72
C ALA A 174 20.67 -9.84 -25.13
N ASP A 175 21.49 -10.82 -25.55
CA ASP A 175 21.13 -11.65 -26.71
C ASP A 175 19.89 -12.49 -26.38
N ALA A 176 19.92 -13.14 -25.21
CA ALA A 176 18.85 -13.93 -24.63
C ALA A 176 18.83 -13.74 -23.11
N ILE A 177 17.65 -13.74 -22.49
CA ILE A 177 17.47 -13.57 -21.04
C ILE A 177 16.81 -14.83 -20.48
N VAL A 178 17.41 -15.46 -19.49
CA VAL A 178 16.86 -16.66 -18.84
C VAL A 178 16.77 -16.44 -17.33
N LEU A 179 15.55 -16.23 -16.82
CA LEU A 179 15.30 -16.04 -15.40
C LEU A 179 14.63 -17.30 -14.84
N SER A 180 15.14 -17.83 -13.73
CA SER A 180 14.67 -19.06 -13.11
C SER A 180 14.57 -18.89 -11.60
N ALA A 181 13.39 -18.46 -11.14
CA ALA A 181 13.04 -18.46 -9.73
C ALA A 181 12.53 -19.86 -9.30
N THR A 182 12.74 -20.25 -8.05
CA THR A 182 12.04 -21.39 -7.42
C THR A 182 10.84 -20.97 -6.56
N GLY A 183 10.69 -19.66 -6.30
CA GLY A 183 9.50 -19.01 -5.75
C GLY A 183 9.02 -17.90 -6.70
N LEU A 184 9.07 -16.66 -6.23
CA LEU A 184 8.58 -15.47 -6.94
C LEU A 184 9.58 -14.89 -7.95
N LEU A 185 9.11 -14.68 -9.18
CA LEU A 185 9.74 -13.83 -10.20
C LEU A 185 8.85 -12.61 -10.43
N ASN A 186 9.31 -11.43 -10.00
CA ASN A 186 8.58 -10.17 -10.11
C ASN A 186 9.27 -9.25 -11.14
N ILE A 187 8.58 -8.97 -12.25
CA ILE A 187 8.96 -7.92 -13.20
C ILE A 187 8.04 -6.72 -12.94
N GLU A 188 8.54 -5.76 -12.16
CA GLU A 188 7.81 -4.57 -11.73
C GLU A 188 7.58 -3.59 -12.90
N ALA A 189 6.77 -2.54 -12.71
CA ALA A 189 6.39 -1.60 -13.78
C ALA A 189 7.59 -0.93 -14.48
N GLY A 190 8.68 -0.63 -13.76
CA GLY A 190 9.94 -0.11 -14.33
C GLY A 190 10.83 -1.18 -14.99
N GLY A 191 10.58 -2.46 -14.68
CA GLY A 191 11.28 -3.60 -15.24
C GLY A 191 11.03 -3.74 -16.73
N THR A 192 12.10 -3.78 -17.53
CA THR A 192 11.98 -3.98 -18.98
C THR A 192 13.00 -4.98 -19.50
N LEU A 193 12.55 -6.17 -19.92
CA LEU A 193 13.42 -7.21 -20.48
C LEU A 193 13.43 -7.09 -22.00
N THR A 194 14.59 -6.81 -22.60
CA THR A 194 14.77 -6.77 -24.06
C THR A 194 15.82 -7.80 -24.50
N ALA A 195 15.47 -8.70 -25.42
CA ALA A 195 16.42 -9.67 -25.95
C ALA A 195 16.35 -9.79 -27.48
N THR A 196 17.50 -9.98 -28.12
CA THR A 196 17.57 -10.13 -29.59
C THR A 196 17.15 -11.52 -30.11
N LYS A 197 17.00 -12.51 -29.21
CA LYS A 197 16.70 -13.91 -29.54
C LYS A 197 15.53 -14.45 -28.71
N SER A 198 15.71 -14.65 -27.41
CA SER A 198 14.65 -15.17 -26.51
C SER A 198 14.61 -14.52 -25.13
N ILE A 199 13.44 -14.53 -24.51
CA ILE A 199 13.25 -14.32 -23.08
C ILE A 199 12.57 -15.58 -22.53
N ASP A 200 13.24 -16.29 -21.62
CA ASP A 200 12.78 -17.55 -21.04
C ASP A 200 12.62 -17.37 -19.52
N LEU A 201 11.38 -17.23 -19.07
CA LEU A 201 11.01 -17.01 -17.67
C LEU A 201 10.48 -18.31 -17.05
N LYS A 202 11.08 -18.72 -15.93
CA LYS A 202 10.58 -19.81 -15.09
C LYS A 202 10.45 -19.34 -13.64
N ALA A 203 9.34 -19.72 -13.00
CA ALA A 203 9.08 -19.45 -11.59
C ALA A 203 8.21 -20.54 -10.98
N ASP A 204 7.90 -20.44 -9.69
CA ASP A 204 6.65 -20.97 -9.13
C ASP A 204 5.54 -19.92 -9.34
N ARG A 205 5.81 -18.68 -8.92
CA ARG A 205 4.90 -17.53 -9.05
C ARG A 205 5.53 -16.45 -9.94
N LEU A 206 4.87 -16.05 -11.02
CA LEU A 206 5.33 -15.01 -11.95
C LEU A 206 4.39 -13.81 -11.92
N ILE A 207 4.92 -12.62 -11.60
CA ILE A 207 4.22 -11.34 -11.70
C ILE A 207 4.90 -10.51 -12.80
N GLN A 208 4.14 -10.06 -13.79
CA GLN A 208 4.63 -9.32 -14.96
C GLN A 208 3.86 -8.01 -15.16
N THR A 209 4.28 -6.99 -14.42
CA THR A 209 3.81 -5.60 -14.54
C THR A 209 4.65 -4.82 -15.55
N GLY A 210 5.95 -5.11 -15.63
CA GLY A 210 6.87 -4.54 -16.60
C GLY A 210 6.79 -5.18 -18.00
N ASN A 211 7.57 -4.66 -18.94
CA ASN A 211 7.46 -5.00 -20.37
C ASN A 211 8.53 -6.00 -20.86
N LEU A 212 8.13 -6.92 -21.75
CA LEU A 212 9.02 -7.92 -22.37
C LEU A 212 9.09 -7.70 -23.90
N ALA A 213 10.29 -7.75 -24.49
CA ALA A 213 10.49 -7.58 -25.93
C ALA A 213 11.56 -8.52 -26.49
N ALA A 214 11.17 -9.56 -27.25
CA ALA A 214 12.08 -10.48 -27.93
C ALA A 214 11.37 -11.27 -29.04
N PRO A 215 12.07 -11.79 -30.07
CA PRO A 215 11.46 -12.63 -31.11
C PRO A 215 10.79 -13.92 -30.61
N ALA A 216 11.22 -14.44 -29.47
CA ALA A 216 10.54 -15.53 -28.77
C ALA A 216 10.44 -15.19 -27.26
N VAL A 217 9.27 -15.41 -26.66
CA VAL A 217 9.09 -15.29 -25.21
C VAL A 217 8.44 -16.56 -24.68
N SER A 218 9.05 -17.17 -23.67
CA SER A 218 8.55 -18.35 -22.97
C SER A 218 8.35 -18.02 -21.50
N MET A 219 7.21 -18.40 -20.94
CA MET A 219 6.89 -18.25 -19.53
C MET A 219 6.36 -19.58 -18.99
N SER A 220 6.91 -20.06 -17.87
CA SER A 220 6.45 -21.28 -17.20
C SER A 220 6.47 -21.08 -15.68
N ALA A 221 5.28 -20.99 -15.09
CA ALA A 221 5.09 -20.83 -13.64
C ALA A 221 3.73 -21.41 -13.25
N ASN A 222 3.55 -21.87 -12.01
CA ASN A 222 2.26 -22.40 -11.59
C ASN A 222 1.18 -21.31 -11.61
N VAL A 223 1.54 -20.09 -11.20
CA VAL A 223 0.72 -18.88 -11.30
C VAL A 223 1.42 -17.81 -12.16
N ILE A 224 0.67 -17.17 -13.06
CA ILE A 224 1.13 -16.03 -13.89
C ILE A 224 0.12 -14.87 -13.76
N ILE A 225 0.52 -13.74 -13.17
CA ILE A 225 -0.29 -12.51 -13.06
C ILE A 225 0.34 -11.42 -13.95
N ARG A 226 -0.45 -10.73 -14.78
CA ARG A 226 0.05 -9.77 -15.77
C ARG A 226 -0.74 -8.46 -15.87
N SER A 227 0.00 -7.38 -16.09
CA SER A 227 -0.50 -6.06 -16.50
C SER A 227 0.41 -5.33 -17.48
N GLY A 228 1.65 -5.77 -17.66
CA GLY A 228 2.56 -5.22 -18.68
C GLY A 228 2.38 -5.84 -20.08
N THR A 229 3.13 -5.31 -21.05
CA THR A 229 3.08 -5.76 -22.45
C THR A 229 4.17 -6.79 -22.79
N ILE A 230 3.87 -7.68 -23.73
CA ILE A 230 4.85 -8.54 -24.41
C ILE A 230 4.86 -8.24 -25.90
N THR A 231 6.03 -7.98 -26.47
CA THR A 231 6.22 -7.71 -27.92
C THR A 231 7.16 -8.73 -28.53
N ALA A 232 6.66 -9.52 -29.49
CA ALA A 232 7.41 -10.55 -30.21
C ALA A 232 6.97 -10.59 -31.70
N LEU A 233 7.15 -9.45 -32.39
CA LEU A 233 6.61 -9.19 -33.74
C LEU A 233 6.99 -10.27 -34.76
N GLY A 234 5.99 -10.93 -35.35
CA GLY A 234 6.16 -12.07 -36.27
C GLY A 234 6.77 -13.33 -35.65
N GLY A 235 6.97 -13.34 -34.35
CA GLY A 235 7.63 -14.39 -33.57
C GLY A 235 6.65 -15.25 -32.78
N SER A 236 7.01 -15.62 -31.55
CA SER A 236 6.15 -16.45 -30.71
C SER A 236 6.15 -16.09 -29.23
N VAL A 237 5.01 -16.31 -28.57
CA VAL A 237 4.86 -16.19 -27.11
C VAL A 237 4.14 -17.42 -26.57
N ASN A 238 4.80 -18.13 -25.66
CA ASN A 238 4.27 -19.30 -24.96
C ASN A 238 4.16 -19.01 -23.47
N ALA A 239 3.00 -19.26 -22.87
CA ALA A 239 2.77 -19.14 -21.43
C ALA A 239 2.13 -20.44 -20.91
N ALA A 240 2.89 -21.25 -20.18
CA ALA A 240 2.44 -22.50 -19.58
C ALA A 240 2.24 -22.33 -18.07
N PHE A 241 1.10 -22.76 -17.55
CA PHE A 241 0.76 -22.68 -16.13
C PHE A 241 -0.06 -23.88 -15.66
N THR A 242 -0.35 -23.96 -14.36
CA THR A 242 -0.97 -25.14 -13.73
C THR A 242 -2.07 -24.78 -12.72
N GLU A 243 -1.98 -23.61 -12.07
CA GLU A 243 -2.94 -23.12 -11.09
C GLU A 243 -3.75 -21.96 -11.67
N ASN A 244 -3.14 -20.79 -11.86
CA ASN A 244 -3.85 -19.57 -12.26
C ASN A 244 -3.11 -18.73 -13.31
N TYR A 245 -3.83 -18.22 -14.30
CA TYR A 245 -3.36 -17.16 -15.20
C TYR A 245 -4.29 -15.97 -15.09
N VAL A 246 -3.76 -14.79 -14.77
CA VAL A 246 -4.50 -13.53 -14.67
C VAL A 246 -3.89 -12.50 -15.61
N ALA A 247 -4.71 -11.90 -16.47
CA ALA A 247 -4.32 -10.78 -17.31
C ALA A 247 -5.37 -9.66 -17.24
N THR A 248 -4.92 -8.47 -16.86
CA THR A 248 -5.73 -7.23 -16.77
C THR A 248 -5.98 -6.58 -18.13
N GLU A 249 -6.87 -5.58 -18.23
CA GLU A 249 -7.13 -4.80 -19.47
C GLU A 249 -5.85 -4.17 -20.05
N GLY A 250 -4.91 -3.75 -19.20
CA GLY A 250 -3.60 -3.23 -19.63
C GLY A 250 -2.64 -4.29 -20.19
N ALA A 251 -2.87 -5.57 -19.87
CA ALA A 251 -1.99 -6.66 -20.29
C ALA A 251 -2.11 -6.92 -21.80
N ALA A 252 -0.99 -6.84 -22.51
CA ALA A 252 -0.93 -7.12 -23.95
C ALA A 252 0.03 -8.27 -24.27
N ILE A 253 -0.25 -8.96 -25.38
CA ILE A 253 0.72 -9.77 -26.13
C ILE A 253 0.56 -9.38 -27.60
N ASP A 254 1.64 -8.93 -28.24
CA ASP A 254 1.65 -8.61 -29.66
C ASP A 254 2.75 -9.38 -30.40
N VAL A 255 2.32 -10.32 -31.24
CA VAL A 255 3.14 -11.08 -32.19
C VAL A 255 2.87 -10.69 -33.64
N SER A 256 2.24 -9.53 -33.86
CA SER A 256 1.86 -9.08 -35.21
C SER A 256 3.06 -8.86 -36.12
N ALA A 257 2.88 -9.10 -37.41
CA ALA A 257 3.94 -9.03 -38.42
C ALA A 257 3.64 -7.96 -39.49
N GLY A 258 4.47 -6.92 -39.52
CA GLY A 258 4.41 -5.87 -40.54
C GLY A 258 4.74 -6.36 -41.97
N VAL A 259 5.31 -7.56 -42.10
CA VAL A 259 5.56 -8.29 -43.35
C VAL A 259 5.22 -9.77 -43.17
N GLY A 260 4.66 -10.42 -44.19
CA GLY A 260 4.37 -11.86 -44.15
C GLY A 260 3.21 -12.24 -43.22
N ASN A 261 3.35 -13.36 -42.52
CA ASN A 261 2.31 -13.93 -41.66
C ASN A 261 2.46 -13.45 -40.21
N GLY A 262 1.35 -13.29 -39.49
CA GLY A 262 1.37 -13.04 -38.05
C GLY A 262 2.01 -14.19 -37.26
N GLY A 263 2.58 -13.87 -36.09
CA GLY A 263 3.22 -14.84 -35.21
C GLY A 263 2.25 -15.78 -34.46
N SER A 264 2.75 -16.47 -33.43
CA SER A 264 1.96 -17.40 -32.62
C SER A 264 1.92 -17.06 -31.12
N ILE A 265 0.72 -17.14 -30.54
CA ILE A 265 0.47 -17.06 -29.10
C ILE A 265 -0.09 -18.40 -28.64
N ARG A 266 0.52 -19.02 -27.61
CA ARG A 266 -0.07 -20.13 -26.85
C ARG A 266 -0.10 -19.77 -25.37
N ILE A 267 -1.27 -19.83 -24.76
CA ILE A 267 -1.46 -19.79 -23.31
C ILE A 267 -2.10 -21.12 -22.91
N ASP A 268 -1.54 -21.83 -21.93
CA ASP A 268 -1.85 -23.22 -21.67
C ASP A 268 -1.79 -23.59 -20.18
N GLY A 269 -2.95 -23.75 -19.55
CA GLY A 269 -3.11 -24.12 -18.13
C GLY A 269 -3.12 -25.62 -17.86
N GLY A 270 -2.91 -26.45 -18.89
CA GLY A 270 -3.04 -27.90 -18.78
C GLY A 270 -4.42 -28.32 -18.26
N ALA A 271 -4.46 -29.45 -17.53
CA ALA A 271 -5.69 -30.06 -17.04
C ALA A 271 -6.22 -29.46 -15.72
N THR A 272 -5.51 -28.50 -15.12
CA THR A 272 -5.82 -27.96 -13.78
C THR A 272 -6.06 -26.45 -13.77
N GLY A 273 -5.38 -25.69 -14.64
CA GLY A 273 -5.30 -24.24 -14.53
C GLY A 273 -6.59 -23.49 -14.84
N HIS A 274 -6.90 -22.49 -14.01
CA HIS A 274 -7.92 -21.46 -14.23
C HIS A 274 -7.33 -20.25 -14.96
N LEU A 275 -7.99 -19.77 -16.01
CA LEU A 275 -7.54 -18.62 -16.80
C LEU A 275 -8.54 -17.49 -16.72
N PHE A 276 -8.14 -16.36 -16.13
CA PHE A 276 -8.85 -15.09 -16.20
C PHE A 276 -8.13 -14.13 -17.16
N ASN A 277 -8.84 -13.60 -18.16
CA ASN A 277 -8.27 -12.65 -19.11
C ASN A 277 -9.20 -11.48 -19.44
N SER A 278 -8.69 -10.26 -19.28
CA SER A 278 -9.24 -9.00 -19.79
C SER A 278 -8.31 -8.30 -20.78
N GLY A 279 -7.11 -8.86 -21.00
CA GLY A 279 -6.07 -8.29 -21.87
C GLY A 279 -6.28 -8.55 -23.37
N THR A 280 -5.34 -8.06 -24.17
CA THR A 280 -5.39 -8.13 -25.64
C THR A 280 -4.28 -9.01 -26.24
N LEU A 281 -4.67 -9.93 -27.13
CA LEU A 281 -3.78 -10.87 -27.83
C LEU A 281 -3.77 -10.56 -29.33
N ARG A 282 -2.70 -9.95 -29.84
CA ARG A 282 -2.57 -9.59 -31.27
C ARG A 282 -1.59 -10.52 -31.97
N ALA A 283 -2.04 -11.11 -33.08
CA ALA A 283 -1.28 -11.96 -33.97
C ALA A 283 -1.60 -11.60 -35.43
N THR A 284 -1.73 -10.30 -35.73
CA THR A 284 -2.13 -9.84 -37.08
C THR A 284 -0.99 -9.98 -38.09
N GLY A 285 -1.29 -10.14 -39.38
CA GLY A 285 -0.24 -10.34 -40.39
C GLY A 285 -0.50 -9.61 -41.70
N LYS A 286 0.55 -9.03 -42.29
CA LYS A 286 0.45 -8.27 -43.54
C LYS A 286 -0.08 -9.10 -44.72
N THR A 287 0.13 -10.42 -44.72
CA THR A 287 -0.39 -11.36 -45.72
C THR A 287 -1.42 -12.31 -45.12
N ASN A 288 -1.06 -13.11 -44.11
CA ASN A 288 -2.00 -14.02 -43.44
C ASN A 288 -1.98 -13.78 -41.93
N GLY A 289 -3.13 -13.90 -41.28
CA GLY A 289 -3.20 -13.85 -39.83
C GLY A 289 -2.38 -14.97 -39.16
N GLY A 290 -1.93 -14.71 -37.94
CA GLY A 290 -1.19 -15.65 -37.12
C GLY A 290 -2.09 -16.66 -36.40
N ALA A 291 -1.61 -17.18 -35.26
CA ALA A 291 -2.36 -18.14 -34.45
C ALA A 291 -2.42 -17.73 -32.98
N VAL A 292 -3.62 -17.79 -32.38
CA VAL A 292 -3.84 -17.61 -30.94
C VAL A 292 -4.49 -18.87 -30.39
N ARG A 293 -3.84 -19.51 -29.41
CA ARG A 293 -4.34 -20.71 -28.72
C ARG A 293 -4.40 -20.46 -27.22
N VAL A 294 -5.56 -20.74 -26.62
CA VAL A 294 -5.81 -20.58 -25.19
C VAL A 294 -6.45 -21.86 -24.66
N SER A 295 -5.72 -22.59 -23.81
CA SER A 295 -6.16 -23.82 -23.15
C SER A 295 -5.95 -23.74 -21.63
N GLY A 296 -6.67 -24.58 -20.90
CA GLY A 296 -6.71 -24.66 -19.44
C GLY A 296 -7.90 -25.53 -19.03
N LYS A 297 -8.07 -25.74 -17.73
CA LYS A 297 -9.25 -26.44 -17.18
C LYS A 297 -10.50 -25.55 -17.29
N GLU A 298 -10.36 -24.27 -16.96
CA GLU A 298 -11.47 -23.30 -16.93
C GLU A 298 -10.98 -21.97 -17.50
N ILE A 299 -11.79 -21.35 -18.36
CA ILE A 299 -11.42 -20.13 -19.10
C ILE A 299 -12.53 -19.07 -18.95
N VAL A 300 -12.16 -17.94 -18.36
CA VAL A 300 -12.99 -16.76 -18.12
C VAL A 300 -12.35 -15.58 -18.87
N TRP A 301 -13.02 -15.08 -19.90
CA TRP A 301 -12.53 -13.98 -20.73
C TRP A 301 -13.52 -12.82 -20.72
N ILE A 302 -13.22 -11.78 -19.94
CA ILE A 302 -14.10 -10.65 -19.67
C ILE A 302 -13.44 -9.35 -20.16
N GLY A 303 -13.98 -8.76 -21.22
CA GLY A 303 -13.34 -7.66 -21.94
C GLY A 303 -12.14 -8.11 -22.79
N GLY A 304 -11.39 -7.13 -23.31
CA GLY A 304 -10.22 -7.38 -24.15
C GLY A 304 -10.55 -8.19 -25.41
N GLY A 305 -9.64 -9.08 -25.82
CA GLY A 305 -9.89 -9.94 -26.97
C GLY A 305 -8.65 -10.47 -27.69
N ALA A 306 -8.89 -11.08 -28.86
CA ALA A 306 -7.84 -11.61 -29.73
C ALA A 306 -8.05 -11.16 -31.18
N ASP A 307 -6.96 -10.76 -31.84
CA ASP A 307 -6.96 -10.34 -33.25
C ASP A 307 -5.86 -11.08 -34.02
N ALA A 308 -6.28 -12.08 -34.78
CA ALA A 308 -5.48 -12.84 -35.73
C ALA A 308 -5.89 -12.51 -37.18
N SER A 309 -6.28 -11.26 -37.47
CA SER A 309 -6.67 -10.85 -38.83
C SER A 309 -5.46 -10.72 -39.78
N GLY A 310 -5.71 -10.85 -41.09
CA GLY A 310 -4.65 -10.81 -42.11
C GLY A 310 -4.98 -10.02 -43.37
N GLY A 311 -3.95 -9.49 -44.03
CA GLY A 311 -4.12 -8.66 -45.24
C GLY A 311 -4.71 -9.39 -46.46
N SER A 312 -4.64 -10.72 -46.51
CA SER A 312 -5.23 -11.59 -47.54
C SER A 312 -6.09 -12.68 -46.92
N SER A 313 -5.56 -13.44 -45.95
CA SER A 313 -6.29 -14.52 -45.27
C SER A 313 -6.31 -14.31 -43.77
N GLY A 314 -7.45 -14.57 -43.13
CA GLY A 314 -7.56 -14.59 -41.67
C GLY A 314 -6.76 -15.74 -41.05
N GLY A 315 -6.35 -15.54 -39.79
CA GLY A 315 -5.58 -16.51 -39.02
C GLY A 315 -6.46 -17.53 -38.27
N LEU A 316 -5.95 -18.00 -37.14
CA LEU A 316 -6.57 -19.04 -36.33
C LEU A 316 -6.68 -18.60 -34.86
N ILE A 317 -7.87 -18.69 -34.29
CA ILE A 317 -8.13 -18.53 -32.85
C ILE A 317 -8.75 -19.83 -32.33
N GLN A 318 -8.18 -20.41 -31.27
CA GLN A 318 -8.69 -21.59 -30.58
C GLN A 318 -8.75 -21.30 -29.08
N VAL A 319 -9.93 -21.40 -28.46
CA VAL A 319 -10.15 -21.18 -27.02
C VAL A 319 -10.89 -22.37 -26.44
N GLY A 320 -10.29 -23.02 -25.44
CA GLY A 320 -10.85 -24.20 -24.77
C GLY A 320 -10.80 -25.51 -25.59
N GLY A 321 -10.57 -25.44 -26.89
CA GLY A 321 -10.34 -26.62 -27.74
C GLY A 321 -10.10 -26.26 -29.21
N GLY A 322 -9.82 -27.29 -30.02
CA GLY A 322 -9.85 -27.19 -31.47
C GLY A 322 -11.12 -27.78 -32.07
N TRP A 323 -11.24 -27.70 -33.40
CA TRP A 323 -12.48 -27.96 -34.15
C TRP A 323 -13.17 -29.27 -33.75
N GLN A 324 -14.44 -29.21 -33.35
CA GLN A 324 -15.27 -30.31 -32.85
C GLN A 324 -14.63 -31.12 -31.71
N GLY A 325 -13.74 -30.50 -30.93
CA GLY A 325 -12.97 -31.15 -29.88
C GLY A 325 -12.00 -32.22 -30.39
N SER A 326 -11.66 -32.21 -31.68
CA SER A 326 -10.80 -33.23 -32.29
C SER A 326 -9.30 -33.00 -32.09
N ASP A 327 -8.88 -31.75 -31.86
CA ASP A 327 -7.48 -31.37 -31.66
C ASP A 327 -6.93 -31.96 -30.35
N THR A 328 -5.93 -32.83 -30.47
CA THR A 328 -5.22 -33.46 -29.34
C THR A 328 -3.98 -32.68 -28.89
N SER A 329 -3.62 -31.60 -29.59
CA SER A 329 -2.48 -30.73 -29.26
C SER A 329 -2.81 -29.62 -28.26
N MET A 330 -4.07 -29.49 -27.85
CA MET A 330 -4.54 -28.55 -26.82
C MET A 330 -5.24 -29.30 -25.69
N THR A 331 -5.03 -28.87 -24.45
CA THR A 331 -5.89 -29.33 -23.35
C THR A 331 -7.28 -28.73 -23.52
N LYS A 332 -8.29 -29.56 -23.25
CA LYS A 332 -9.70 -29.22 -23.43
C LYS A 332 -10.26 -28.60 -22.16
N ALA A 333 -10.88 -27.44 -22.29
CA ALA A 333 -11.53 -26.78 -21.17
C ALA A 333 -12.77 -27.55 -20.73
N ARG A 334 -12.97 -27.63 -19.42
CA ARG A 334 -14.23 -28.03 -18.80
C ARG A 334 -15.29 -26.96 -19.03
N ALA A 335 -14.96 -25.72 -18.69
CA ALA A 335 -15.84 -24.57 -18.77
C ALA A 335 -15.18 -23.39 -19.50
N LEU A 336 -15.98 -22.66 -20.30
CA LEU A 336 -15.59 -21.50 -21.08
C LEU A 336 -16.64 -20.38 -20.95
N GLN A 337 -16.20 -19.19 -20.59
CA GLN A 337 -17.02 -17.98 -20.45
C GLN A 337 -16.43 -16.81 -21.23
N ILE A 338 -17.14 -16.33 -22.24
CA ILE A 338 -16.79 -15.14 -23.05
C ILE A 338 -17.84 -14.05 -22.81
N SER A 339 -17.41 -12.91 -22.25
CA SER A 339 -18.30 -11.77 -21.92
C SER A 339 -18.78 -10.98 -23.15
N PRO A 340 -19.83 -10.14 -23.02
CA PRO A 340 -20.30 -9.25 -24.10
C PRO A 340 -19.23 -8.29 -24.66
N HIS A 341 -18.26 -7.91 -23.83
CA HIS A 341 -17.22 -6.93 -24.18
C HIS A 341 -15.95 -7.56 -24.78
N THR A 342 -15.92 -8.89 -24.93
CA THR A 342 -14.79 -9.62 -25.50
C THR A 342 -14.93 -9.68 -27.03
N SER A 343 -13.85 -9.41 -27.78
CA SER A 343 -13.85 -9.44 -29.25
C SER A 343 -12.80 -10.40 -29.83
N LEU A 344 -13.21 -11.26 -30.75
CA LEU A 344 -12.36 -12.29 -31.38
C LEU A 344 -12.40 -12.13 -32.90
N LYS A 345 -11.26 -11.90 -33.54
CA LYS A 345 -11.16 -11.54 -34.96
C LYS A 345 -10.14 -12.39 -35.71
N ALA A 346 -10.60 -13.03 -36.78
CA ALA A 346 -9.80 -13.74 -37.76
C ALA A 346 -10.23 -13.31 -39.18
N ASP A 347 -10.36 -12.00 -39.40
CA ASP A 347 -10.77 -11.44 -40.70
C ASP A 347 -9.62 -11.54 -41.72
N GLY A 348 -9.96 -11.72 -43.00
CA GLY A 348 -9.02 -11.66 -44.11
C GLY A 348 -9.65 -11.03 -45.35
N ALA A 349 -8.93 -10.15 -46.05
CA ALA A 349 -9.52 -9.42 -47.18
C ALA A 349 -10.07 -10.36 -48.30
N THR A 350 -9.40 -11.48 -48.55
CA THR A 350 -9.79 -12.48 -49.57
C THR A 350 -10.48 -13.70 -48.96
N GLN A 351 -9.99 -14.20 -47.84
CA GLN A 351 -10.46 -15.43 -47.19
C GLN A 351 -10.54 -15.22 -45.68
N GLY A 352 -11.72 -15.40 -45.09
CA GLY A 352 -11.89 -15.42 -43.63
C GLY A 352 -11.15 -16.59 -42.99
N GLY A 353 -10.64 -16.39 -41.78
CA GLY A 353 -9.89 -17.38 -41.01
C GLY A 353 -10.80 -18.34 -40.23
N THR A 354 -10.29 -18.84 -39.10
CA THR A 354 -11.01 -19.79 -38.24
C THR A 354 -11.01 -19.33 -36.78
N VAL A 355 -12.18 -19.34 -36.12
CA VAL A 355 -12.32 -19.18 -34.66
C VAL A 355 -13.04 -20.39 -34.06
N VAL A 356 -12.52 -20.95 -32.97
CA VAL A 356 -13.14 -22.06 -32.23
C VAL A 356 -13.26 -21.70 -30.75
N LEU A 357 -14.48 -21.80 -30.22
CA LEU A 357 -14.82 -21.71 -28.79
C LEU A 357 -15.43 -23.04 -28.34
N TRP A 358 -14.75 -23.78 -27.46
CA TRP A 358 -15.07 -25.19 -27.21
C TRP A 358 -14.90 -25.62 -25.75
N SER A 359 -15.76 -26.54 -25.27
CA SER A 359 -15.64 -27.14 -23.92
C SER A 359 -16.20 -28.57 -23.78
N GLU A 360 -15.75 -29.29 -22.75
CA GLU A 360 -16.29 -30.60 -22.34
C GLU A 360 -17.65 -30.47 -21.61
N GLU A 361 -17.87 -29.45 -20.75
CA GLU A 361 -19.09 -29.33 -19.93
C GLU A 361 -19.93 -28.09 -20.27
N GLN A 362 -19.35 -26.89 -20.31
CA GLN A 362 -20.11 -25.65 -20.51
C GLN A 362 -19.37 -24.57 -21.31
N THR A 363 -19.94 -24.17 -22.46
CA THR A 363 -19.52 -22.97 -23.20
C THR A 363 -20.61 -21.91 -23.05
N THR A 364 -20.22 -20.70 -22.64
CA THR A 364 -21.06 -19.51 -22.68
C THR A 364 -20.38 -18.42 -23.51
N ASN A 365 -21.06 -17.93 -24.56
CA ASN A 365 -20.54 -16.85 -25.40
C ASN A 365 -21.55 -15.73 -25.61
N TYR A 366 -21.20 -14.55 -25.11
CA TYR A 366 -21.89 -13.30 -25.38
C TYR A 366 -21.03 -12.30 -26.18
N GLY A 367 -19.74 -12.61 -26.39
CA GLY A 367 -18.79 -11.74 -27.10
C GLY A 367 -19.01 -11.70 -28.62
N THR A 368 -18.24 -10.83 -29.27
CA THR A 368 -18.26 -10.63 -30.72
C THR A 368 -17.20 -11.50 -31.41
N VAL A 369 -17.60 -12.29 -32.40
CA VAL A 369 -16.70 -13.16 -33.18
C VAL A 369 -16.78 -12.81 -34.66
N SER A 370 -15.63 -12.69 -35.32
CA SER A 370 -15.54 -12.37 -36.75
C SER A 370 -14.48 -13.20 -37.46
N ALA A 371 -14.83 -13.73 -38.63
CA ALA A 371 -13.97 -14.52 -39.51
C ALA A 371 -14.30 -14.24 -40.98
N ARG A 372 -14.30 -12.96 -41.36
CA ARG A 372 -14.89 -12.46 -42.60
C ARG A 372 -13.88 -12.39 -43.75
N GLY A 373 -14.39 -12.41 -44.98
CA GLY A 373 -13.62 -12.17 -46.20
C GLY A 373 -14.49 -12.26 -47.44
N VAL A 374 -13.94 -11.98 -48.64
CA VAL A 374 -14.66 -12.17 -49.92
C VAL A 374 -15.14 -13.62 -50.08
N LYS A 375 -14.33 -14.58 -49.60
CA LYS A 375 -14.78 -15.90 -49.17
C LYS A 375 -14.86 -15.90 -47.66
N GLY A 376 -16.02 -16.24 -47.10
CA GLY A 376 -16.20 -16.33 -45.67
C GLY A 376 -15.34 -17.42 -45.00
N GLY A 377 -15.07 -17.22 -43.72
CA GLY A 377 -14.27 -18.12 -42.88
C GLY A 377 -15.12 -19.16 -42.14
N ALA A 378 -14.59 -19.65 -41.02
CA ALA A 378 -15.23 -20.64 -40.17
C ALA A 378 -15.27 -20.18 -38.71
N VAL A 379 -16.42 -20.30 -38.05
CA VAL A 379 -16.57 -20.12 -36.61
C VAL A 379 -17.24 -21.36 -36.03
N GLU A 380 -16.73 -21.86 -34.92
CA GLU A 380 -17.40 -22.85 -34.07
C GLU A 380 -17.59 -22.27 -32.66
N VAL A 381 -18.79 -22.43 -32.11
CA VAL A 381 -19.07 -22.21 -30.69
C VAL A 381 -19.89 -23.41 -30.18
N SER A 382 -19.26 -24.32 -29.43
CA SER A 382 -19.87 -25.61 -29.08
C SER A 382 -19.43 -26.13 -27.71
N SER A 383 -20.11 -27.18 -27.24
CA SER A 383 -19.79 -27.89 -26.01
C SER A 383 -20.40 -29.30 -26.06
N LYS A 384 -19.73 -30.32 -25.52
CA LYS A 384 -20.29 -31.68 -25.45
C LYS A 384 -21.55 -31.79 -24.58
N ALA A 385 -21.82 -30.83 -23.70
CA ALA A 385 -22.98 -30.86 -22.82
C ALA A 385 -23.83 -29.58 -22.90
N SER A 386 -23.37 -28.47 -22.32
CA SER A 386 -24.14 -27.22 -22.21
C SER A 386 -23.55 -26.10 -23.06
N LEU A 387 -24.40 -25.43 -23.85
CA LEU A 387 -24.04 -24.28 -24.68
C LEU A 387 -25.08 -23.17 -24.48
N ALA A 388 -24.61 -21.99 -24.09
CA ALA A 388 -25.39 -20.75 -24.16
C ALA A 388 -24.69 -19.77 -25.12
N HIS A 389 -25.42 -19.28 -26.12
CA HIS A 389 -24.90 -18.35 -27.11
C HIS A 389 -25.86 -17.18 -27.29
N GLY A 390 -25.39 -15.96 -27.03
CA GLY A 390 -26.11 -14.70 -27.24
C GLY A 390 -25.22 -13.58 -27.77
N GLY A 391 -24.04 -13.93 -28.28
CA GLY A 391 -23.11 -12.98 -28.90
C GLY A 391 -23.35 -12.80 -30.39
N ALA A 392 -22.60 -11.88 -31.02
CA ALA A 392 -22.65 -11.66 -32.46
C ALA A 392 -21.57 -12.46 -33.19
N VAL A 393 -21.92 -13.09 -34.31
CA VAL A 393 -20.98 -13.86 -35.15
C VAL A 393 -21.12 -13.44 -36.61
N ASP A 394 -20.03 -12.98 -37.23
CA ASP A 394 -19.96 -12.68 -38.67
C ASP A 394 -18.85 -13.50 -39.36
N VAL A 395 -19.27 -14.44 -40.20
CA VAL A 395 -18.38 -15.33 -40.97
C VAL A 395 -18.13 -14.86 -42.40
N GLY A 396 -18.75 -13.74 -42.82
CA GLY A 396 -18.72 -13.25 -44.20
C GLY A 396 -19.47 -14.13 -45.22
N PRO A 397 -19.57 -13.68 -46.49
CA PRO A 397 -20.30 -14.38 -47.55
C PRO A 397 -19.84 -15.82 -47.78
N GLY A 398 -20.75 -16.78 -47.62
CA GLY A 398 -20.47 -18.21 -47.80
C GLY A 398 -19.62 -18.85 -46.70
N GLY A 399 -19.35 -18.14 -45.59
CA GLY A 399 -18.69 -18.70 -44.42
C GLY A 399 -19.55 -19.70 -43.65
N LYS A 400 -18.95 -20.39 -42.68
CA LYS A 400 -19.61 -21.42 -41.86
C LYS A 400 -19.63 -21.02 -40.39
N PHE A 401 -20.82 -21.02 -39.78
CA PHE A 401 -20.97 -20.99 -38.33
C PHE A 401 -21.49 -22.34 -37.85
N LEU A 402 -20.75 -23.01 -36.96
CA LEU A 402 -21.10 -24.27 -36.33
C LEU A 402 -21.52 -24.04 -34.87
N LEU A 403 -22.73 -24.50 -34.55
CA LEU A 403 -23.26 -24.68 -33.20
C LEU A 403 -23.55 -26.18 -33.05
N ASP A 404 -23.09 -26.79 -31.97
CA ASP A 404 -23.35 -28.22 -31.68
C ASP A 404 -23.80 -28.38 -30.21
N PRO A 405 -25.04 -27.98 -29.87
CA PRO A 405 -25.60 -28.11 -28.52
C PRO A 405 -26.36 -29.42 -28.32
N LYS A 406 -26.34 -29.97 -27.10
CA LYS A 406 -27.15 -31.16 -26.75
C LYS A 406 -28.67 -30.95 -26.86
N ASN A 407 -29.14 -29.73 -26.62
CA ASN A 407 -30.54 -29.29 -26.79
C ASN A 407 -30.55 -27.88 -27.37
N ILE A 408 -31.48 -27.57 -28.28
CA ILE A 408 -31.69 -26.21 -28.78
C ILE A 408 -32.86 -25.57 -28.04
N VAL A 409 -32.62 -24.43 -27.40
CA VAL A 409 -33.67 -23.53 -26.88
C VAL A 409 -33.44 -22.17 -27.52
N ILE A 410 -34.47 -21.64 -28.18
CA ILE A 410 -34.47 -20.28 -28.74
C ILE A 410 -35.50 -19.49 -27.93
N ALA A 411 -35.08 -18.36 -27.38
CA ALA A 411 -35.92 -17.44 -26.64
C ALA A 411 -35.81 -16.04 -27.26
N ASP A 412 -36.82 -15.21 -27.03
CA ASP A 412 -36.67 -13.77 -27.18
C ASP A 412 -35.71 -13.21 -26.13
N ASN A 413 -35.11 -12.06 -26.44
CA ASN A 413 -33.92 -11.57 -25.75
C ASN A 413 -34.24 -11.26 -24.27
N PRO A 414 -33.48 -11.77 -23.27
CA PRO A 414 -33.66 -11.37 -21.88
C PRO A 414 -33.58 -9.84 -21.77
N VAL A 415 -34.57 -9.27 -21.06
CA VAL A 415 -34.94 -7.86 -21.11
C VAL A 415 -33.73 -6.92 -21.00
N SER A 416 -33.70 -5.88 -21.85
CA SER A 416 -32.74 -4.78 -21.74
C SER A 416 -32.81 -4.11 -20.37
N GLY A 417 -31.94 -4.55 -19.46
CA GLY A 417 -31.74 -4.00 -18.13
C GLY A 417 -30.25 -3.76 -17.88
N VAL A 418 -29.95 -3.04 -16.80
CA VAL A 418 -28.58 -2.73 -16.33
C VAL A 418 -27.69 -3.96 -16.44
N PRO A 419 -26.47 -3.87 -17.02
CA PRO A 419 -25.65 -5.03 -17.35
C PRO A 419 -25.31 -5.87 -16.11
N LYS A 420 -26.03 -6.97 -15.92
CA LYS A 420 -25.82 -7.93 -14.83
C LYS A 420 -24.67 -8.87 -15.19
N PHE A 421 -23.44 -8.40 -15.04
CA PHE A 421 -22.27 -9.28 -14.95
C PHE A 421 -22.05 -9.73 -13.51
N GLN A 422 -21.51 -10.94 -13.34
CA GLN A 422 -20.95 -11.40 -12.07
C GLN A 422 -19.49 -10.93 -12.00
N LEU A 423 -19.07 -10.38 -10.86
CA LEU A 423 -17.65 -10.21 -10.55
C LEU A 423 -17.06 -11.60 -10.24
N VAL A 424 -16.11 -12.05 -11.06
CA VAL A 424 -15.49 -13.38 -10.97
C VAL A 424 -14.09 -13.22 -10.38
N ASN A 425 -13.78 -13.99 -9.34
CA ASN A 425 -12.44 -14.06 -8.75
C ASN A 425 -11.44 -14.51 -9.83
N PRO A 426 -10.33 -13.78 -10.09
CA PRO A 426 -9.34 -14.19 -11.08
C PRO A 426 -8.51 -15.42 -10.66
N THR A 427 -8.42 -15.67 -9.36
CA THR A 427 -7.55 -16.67 -8.71
C THR A 427 -8.31 -17.53 -7.70
N PRO A 428 -9.40 -18.23 -8.09
CA PRO A 428 -10.29 -18.91 -7.16
C PRO A 428 -9.66 -20.15 -6.51
N ASN A 429 -9.48 -20.10 -5.19
CA ASN A 429 -9.02 -21.19 -4.33
C ASN A 429 -10.04 -21.53 -3.23
N VAL A 430 -9.72 -22.55 -2.43
CA VAL A 430 -10.52 -22.96 -1.26
C VAL A 430 -10.13 -22.09 -0.06
N ASN A 431 -11.12 -21.53 0.66
CA ASN A 431 -10.99 -20.60 1.80
C ASN A 431 -10.54 -19.16 1.47
N ASP A 432 -10.53 -18.80 0.18
CA ASP A 432 -10.51 -17.41 -0.27
C ASP A 432 -11.68 -16.61 0.30
N SER A 433 -11.57 -15.28 0.32
CA SER A 433 -12.55 -14.35 0.89
C SER A 433 -12.86 -13.19 -0.08
N PHE A 434 -12.90 -13.51 -1.37
CA PHE A 434 -13.28 -12.61 -2.47
C PHE A 434 -14.62 -11.91 -2.19
N GLY A 435 -14.60 -10.58 -2.17
CA GLY A 435 -15.77 -9.77 -1.83
C GLY A 435 -15.86 -9.37 -0.36
N THR A 436 -14.82 -9.56 0.45
CA THR A 436 -14.77 -9.07 1.86
C THR A 436 -15.03 -7.56 1.92
N SER A 437 -14.50 -6.81 0.97
CA SER A 437 -14.89 -5.44 0.69
C SER A 437 -15.23 -5.29 -0.80
N ILE A 438 -16.34 -4.61 -1.11
CA ILE A 438 -16.76 -4.26 -2.47
C ILE A 438 -17.12 -2.77 -2.45
N MET A 439 -16.31 -1.94 -3.10
CA MET A 439 -16.43 -0.48 -3.09
C MET A 439 -16.65 0.05 -4.51
N THR A 440 -17.84 0.60 -4.78
CA THR A 440 -18.13 1.26 -6.07
C THR A 440 -17.68 2.72 -6.01
N LEU A 441 -16.79 3.12 -6.91
CA LEU A 441 -16.20 4.45 -6.99
C LEU A 441 -17.08 5.41 -7.78
N SER A 442 -16.88 6.72 -7.62
CA SER A 442 -17.56 7.75 -8.42
C SER A 442 -17.18 7.73 -9.91
N THR A 443 -16.10 7.01 -10.28
CA THR A 443 -15.75 6.68 -11.68
C THR A 443 -16.66 5.62 -12.30
N GLY A 444 -17.53 4.98 -11.50
CA GLY A 444 -18.34 3.82 -11.87
C GLY A 444 -17.62 2.48 -11.70
N ASN A 445 -16.29 2.48 -11.54
CA ASN A 445 -15.50 1.25 -11.35
C ASN A 445 -15.63 0.69 -9.93
N ILE A 446 -15.32 -0.59 -9.76
CA ILE A 446 -15.55 -1.34 -8.52
C ILE A 446 -14.23 -1.91 -8.00
N VAL A 447 -13.85 -1.57 -6.77
CA VAL A 447 -12.73 -2.21 -6.06
C VAL A 447 -13.27 -3.40 -5.27
N VAL A 448 -12.60 -4.55 -5.35
CA VAL A 448 -12.92 -5.76 -4.58
C VAL A 448 -11.67 -6.22 -3.84
N THR A 449 -11.79 -6.59 -2.56
CA THR A 449 -10.71 -7.25 -1.82
C THR A 449 -10.97 -8.75 -1.65
N ASP A 450 -9.89 -9.51 -1.72
CA ASP A 450 -9.79 -10.89 -1.26
C ASP A 450 -8.58 -10.99 -0.33
N PRO A 451 -8.73 -10.69 0.98
CA PRO A 451 -7.60 -10.71 1.89
C PRO A 451 -7.02 -12.11 2.11
N ASN A 452 -7.77 -13.18 1.81
CA ASN A 452 -7.30 -14.54 1.99
C ASN A 452 -6.64 -15.13 0.72
N ASP A 453 -6.61 -14.41 -0.41
CA ASP A 453 -6.07 -14.90 -1.69
C ASP A 453 -4.70 -15.57 -1.53
N ASN A 454 -4.60 -16.78 -2.09
CA ASN A 454 -3.48 -17.70 -1.94
C ASN A 454 -2.57 -17.78 -3.18
N ALA A 455 -2.79 -16.93 -4.20
CA ALA A 455 -2.15 -17.07 -5.50
C ALA A 455 -0.64 -16.81 -5.48
N VAL A 456 -0.17 -15.88 -4.64
CA VAL A 456 1.26 -15.50 -4.58
C VAL A 456 1.97 -16.12 -3.37
N ALA A 457 1.33 -16.14 -2.21
CA ALA A 457 1.72 -16.90 -1.03
C ALA A 457 0.46 -17.21 -0.19
N PRO A 458 0.48 -18.14 0.78
CA PRO A 458 -0.70 -18.45 1.59
C PRO A 458 -1.14 -17.22 2.38
N TYR A 459 -2.42 -16.84 2.26
CA TYR A 459 -2.97 -15.62 2.86
C TYR A 459 -2.18 -14.33 2.50
N ALA A 460 -1.59 -14.27 1.30
CA ALA A 460 -0.96 -13.04 0.79
C ALA A 460 -2.01 -11.93 0.59
N GLY A 461 -3.21 -12.32 0.18
CA GLY A 461 -4.31 -11.43 -0.14
C GLY A 461 -4.09 -10.65 -1.44
N ALA A 462 -5.19 -10.15 -1.97
CA ALA A 462 -5.24 -9.37 -3.20
C ALA A 462 -6.34 -8.30 -3.18
N ALA A 463 -6.12 -7.25 -3.97
CA ALA A 463 -7.13 -6.27 -4.29
C ALA A 463 -7.23 -6.06 -5.81
N TYR A 464 -8.47 -5.99 -6.29
CA TYR A 464 -8.84 -6.00 -7.70
C TYR A 464 -9.62 -4.72 -8.04
N LEU A 465 -9.26 -4.03 -9.12
CA LEU A 465 -10.10 -2.98 -9.70
C LEU A 465 -10.80 -3.54 -10.93
N TYR A 466 -12.12 -3.47 -10.96
CA TYR A 466 -12.95 -3.88 -12.09
C TYR A 466 -13.61 -2.69 -12.78
N ASN A 467 -13.70 -2.79 -14.10
CA ASN A 467 -14.47 -1.91 -14.97
C ASN A 467 -15.97 -2.13 -14.70
N GLY A 468 -16.64 -1.11 -14.15
CA GLY A 468 -18.02 -1.23 -13.69
C GLY A 468 -19.09 -1.32 -14.80
N ALA A 469 -18.70 -1.10 -16.05
CA ALA A 469 -19.57 -1.28 -17.21
C ALA A 469 -19.36 -2.65 -17.90
N SER A 470 -18.12 -3.15 -17.91
CA SER A 470 -17.77 -4.37 -18.67
C SER A 470 -17.57 -5.63 -17.82
N GLY A 471 -17.30 -5.47 -16.51
CA GLY A 471 -16.86 -6.54 -15.62
C GLY A 471 -15.39 -6.95 -15.80
N ALA A 472 -14.66 -6.29 -16.70
CA ALA A 472 -13.26 -6.59 -16.98
C ALA A 472 -12.33 -6.10 -15.84
N LEU A 473 -11.19 -6.76 -15.67
CA LEU A 473 -10.23 -6.49 -14.61
C LEU A 473 -9.21 -5.44 -15.05
N ILE A 474 -9.27 -4.24 -14.47
CA ILE A 474 -8.37 -3.11 -14.77
C ILE A 474 -7.00 -3.32 -14.11
N SER A 475 -6.96 -3.72 -12.83
CA SER A 475 -5.71 -3.88 -12.08
C SER A 475 -5.78 -4.94 -10.98
N THR A 476 -4.61 -5.46 -10.59
CA THR A 476 -4.44 -6.43 -9.50
C THR A 476 -3.19 -6.08 -8.69
N ILE A 477 -3.34 -5.92 -7.37
CA ILE A 477 -2.22 -5.83 -6.44
C ILE A 477 -2.32 -6.93 -5.37
N THR A 478 -1.19 -7.56 -5.05
CA THR A 478 -1.10 -8.70 -4.12
C THR A 478 -0.09 -8.47 -3.00
N GLY A 479 -0.18 -9.30 -1.96
CA GLY A 479 0.95 -9.55 -1.07
C GLY A 479 2.10 -10.31 -1.78
N THR A 480 3.14 -10.61 -1.02
CA THR A 480 4.32 -11.40 -1.42
C THR A 480 4.71 -12.47 -0.41
N SER A 481 4.26 -12.33 0.83
CA SER A 481 4.62 -13.14 1.98
C SER A 481 3.38 -13.74 2.64
N GLU A 482 3.59 -14.75 3.46
CA GLU A 482 2.53 -15.42 4.20
C GLU A 482 1.85 -14.44 5.20
N ASN A 483 0.52 -14.42 5.21
CA ASN A 483 -0.29 -13.52 6.04
C ASN A 483 -0.10 -12.00 5.77
N ASP A 484 0.32 -11.59 4.57
CA ASP A 484 0.30 -10.18 4.15
C ASP A 484 -1.14 -9.60 4.15
N LEU A 485 -2.14 -10.45 3.86
CA LEU A 485 -3.59 -10.17 3.93
C LEU A 485 -4.05 -8.87 3.22
N VAL A 486 -3.61 -8.63 1.99
CA VAL A 486 -3.91 -7.37 1.26
C VAL A 486 -5.40 -7.05 1.19
N GLY A 487 -5.78 -5.87 1.71
CA GLY A 487 -7.17 -5.40 1.74
C GLY A 487 -8.01 -5.89 2.92
N ILE A 488 -7.39 -6.44 3.98
CA ILE A 488 -8.08 -6.96 5.18
C ILE A 488 -8.89 -5.89 5.94
N ASN A 489 -8.47 -4.62 5.95
CA ASN A 489 -9.26 -3.54 6.56
C ASN A 489 -10.22 -2.86 5.55
N GLY A 490 -10.32 -3.39 4.33
CA GLY A 490 -11.15 -2.87 3.26
C GLY A 490 -10.49 -1.77 2.43
N VAL A 491 -11.34 -0.89 1.88
CA VAL A 491 -10.96 0.16 0.92
C VAL A 491 -11.66 1.47 1.27
N THR A 492 -10.88 2.54 1.46
CA THR A 492 -11.40 3.90 1.57
C THR A 492 -11.47 4.54 0.19
N ALA A 493 -12.67 4.89 -0.29
CA ALA A 493 -12.85 5.70 -1.49
C ALA A 493 -12.62 7.19 -1.19
N LEU A 494 -12.12 7.94 -2.18
CA LEU A 494 -11.80 9.36 -2.07
C LEU A 494 -12.74 10.21 -2.93
N ASN A 495 -12.99 11.47 -2.53
CA ASN A 495 -13.78 12.41 -3.32
C ASN A 495 -13.15 12.74 -4.71
N SER A 496 -11.86 12.42 -4.91
CA SER A 496 -11.18 12.47 -6.20
C SER A 496 -11.59 11.35 -7.18
N GLY A 497 -12.40 10.38 -6.73
CA GLY A 497 -12.75 9.16 -7.47
C GLY A 497 -11.69 8.05 -7.41
N ASN A 498 -10.54 8.32 -6.79
CA ASN A 498 -9.49 7.34 -6.51
C ASN A 498 -9.76 6.64 -5.15
N TYR A 499 -8.88 5.72 -4.75
CA TYR A 499 -9.09 4.91 -3.54
C TYR A 499 -7.78 4.56 -2.80
N VAL A 500 -7.91 4.09 -1.56
CA VAL A 500 -6.81 3.57 -0.73
C VAL A 500 -7.18 2.19 -0.20
N ILE A 501 -6.39 1.18 -0.56
CA ILE A 501 -6.46 -0.17 0.01
C ILE A 501 -5.73 -0.18 1.35
N GLN A 502 -6.35 -0.80 2.35
CA GLN A 502 -5.86 -0.82 3.72
C GLN A 502 -5.43 -2.24 4.12
N THR A 503 -4.17 -2.38 4.50
CA THR A 503 -3.54 -3.68 4.79
C THR A 503 -2.69 -3.60 6.05
N SER A 504 -3.32 -3.73 7.22
CA SER A 504 -2.65 -3.68 8.55
C SER A 504 -1.55 -4.72 8.74
N ASN A 505 -1.66 -5.87 8.07
CA ASN A 505 -0.87 -7.07 8.38
C ASN A 505 0.40 -7.21 7.52
N TRP A 506 0.55 -6.42 6.46
CA TRP A 506 1.65 -6.53 5.49
C TRP A 506 3.02 -6.59 6.16
N ASN A 507 3.86 -7.52 5.68
CA ASN A 507 5.24 -7.75 6.10
C ASN A 507 5.39 -7.86 7.63
N SER A 508 4.66 -8.82 8.23
CA SER A 508 4.63 -9.07 9.69
C SER A 508 4.13 -7.86 10.50
N ASN A 509 2.97 -7.33 10.12
CA ASN A 509 2.27 -6.21 10.76
C ASN A 509 3.06 -4.88 10.74
N ARG A 510 3.97 -4.65 9.77
CA ARG A 510 4.39 -3.28 9.43
C ARG A 510 3.20 -2.50 8.88
N GLY A 511 2.38 -3.18 8.08
CA GLY A 511 1.20 -2.63 7.43
C GLY A 511 1.53 -1.74 6.23
N ALA A 512 0.50 -1.51 5.41
CA ALA A 512 0.56 -0.70 4.21
C ALA A 512 -0.78 0.03 3.96
N ALA A 513 -0.68 1.31 3.58
CA ALA A 513 -1.75 2.06 2.91
C ALA A 513 -1.37 2.22 1.43
N THR A 514 -2.17 1.67 0.52
CA THR A 514 -1.84 1.66 -0.92
C THR A 514 -2.87 2.44 -1.72
N TRP A 515 -2.46 3.55 -2.32
CA TRP A 515 -3.32 4.34 -3.20
C TRP A 515 -3.47 3.67 -4.57
N GLY A 516 -4.66 3.77 -5.16
CA GLY A 516 -4.95 3.32 -6.51
C GLY A 516 -5.81 4.32 -7.27
N SER A 517 -5.53 4.48 -8.56
CA SER A 517 -6.33 5.33 -9.44
C SER A 517 -7.71 4.69 -9.70
N GLY A 518 -8.80 5.45 -9.62
CA GLY A 518 -10.15 4.95 -9.90
C GLY A 518 -10.41 4.55 -11.35
N THR A 519 -9.43 4.75 -12.26
CA THR A 519 -9.51 4.42 -13.69
C THR A 519 -8.34 3.58 -14.21
N VAL A 520 -7.16 3.65 -13.57
CA VAL A 520 -5.97 2.83 -13.94
C VAL A 520 -5.63 1.79 -12.87
N GLY A 521 -6.14 1.97 -11.66
CA GLY A 521 -5.89 1.13 -10.50
C GLY A 521 -4.47 1.26 -9.96
N VAL A 522 -3.99 0.15 -9.41
CA VAL A 522 -2.61 -0.10 -9.00
C VAL A 522 -2.29 -1.57 -9.25
N SER A 523 -1.07 -1.88 -9.72
CA SER A 523 -0.68 -3.22 -10.16
C SER A 523 0.61 -3.71 -9.52
N GLY A 524 0.72 -5.03 -9.35
CA GLY A 524 1.94 -5.71 -8.91
C GLY A 524 1.88 -6.14 -7.45
N THR A 525 2.92 -5.83 -6.69
CA THR A 525 3.09 -6.24 -5.29
C THR A 525 3.09 -5.02 -4.36
N VAL A 526 2.54 -5.14 -3.15
CA VAL A 526 2.66 -4.10 -2.11
C VAL A 526 4.13 -3.89 -1.73
N SER A 527 4.59 -2.63 -1.71
CA SER A 527 5.98 -2.25 -1.46
C SER A 527 6.11 -0.79 -1.03
N ALA A 528 7.28 -0.38 -0.53
CA ALA A 528 7.58 1.04 -0.30
C ALA A 528 7.64 1.88 -1.60
N GLY A 529 7.61 1.28 -2.79
CA GLY A 529 7.61 1.99 -4.08
C GLY A 529 6.21 2.41 -4.57
N ASN A 530 5.14 1.81 -4.05
CA ASN A 530 3.75 2.08 -4.44
C ASN A 530 2.78 2.25 -3.24
N SER A 531 3.23 1.93 -2.03
CA SER A 531 2.47 2.03 -0.79
C SER A 531 3.22 2.85 0.26
N LEU A 532 2.47 3.48 1.16
CA LEU A 532 3.02 3.99 2.43
C LEU A 532 3.08 2.82 3.42
N VAL A 533 4.26 2.50 3.94
CA VAL A 533 4.49 1.28 4.75
C VAL A 533 5.19 1.54 6.09
N GLY A 534 4.98 0.65 7.06
CA GLY A 534 5.68 0.67 8.34
C GLY A 534 7.18 0.38 8.23
N SER A 535 7.95 0.96 9.16
CA SER A 535 9.38 0.70 9.38
C SER A 535 9.59 -0.55 10.22
N THR A 536 8.74 -0.78 11.24
CA THR A 536 8.90 -1.84 12.25
C THR A 536 7.70 -2.78 12.31
N THR A 537 7.94 -4.02 12.74
CA THR A 537 6.86 -4.99 12.98
C THR A 537 5.92 -4.47 14.08
N THR A 538 4.61 -4.55 13.87
CA THR A 538 3.55 -3.97 14.72
C THR A 538 3.39 -2.45 14.66
N ASP A 539 3.93 -1.80 13.63
CA ASP A 539 3.48 -0.45 13.25
C ASP A 539 1.99 -0.44 12.82
N ILE A 540 1.52 -1.42 12.04
CA ILE A 540 0.12 -1.57 11.60
C ILE A 540 -0.37 -0.42 10.67
N VAL A 541 0.52 0.10 9.81
CA VAL A 541 0.20 1.20 8.86
C VAL A 541 -0.99 0.85 7.95
N GLY A 542 -1.84 1.84 7.69
CA GLY A 542 -3.04 1.72 6.85
C GLY A 542 -4.31 1.33 7.60
N ASN A 543 -4.23 0.97 8.88
CA ASN A 543 -5.41 0.63 9.69
C ASN A 543 -6.43 1.78 9.83
N ASN A 544 -6.01 3.05 9.68
CA ASN A 544 -6.90 4.22 9.67
C ASN A 544 -6.53 5.17 8.51
N VAL A 545 -7.52 5.46 7.66
CA VAL A 545 -7.43 6.42 6.55
C VAL A 545 -8.63 7.36 6.62
N THR A 546 -8.37 8.67 6.72
CA THR A 546 -9.39 9.72 6.72
C THR A 546 -9.41 10.42 5.36
N PRO A 547 -10.48 10.32 4.55
CA PRO A 547 -10.61 11.12 3.34
C PRO A 547 -10.90 12.58 3.68
N LEU A 548 -10.31 13.50 2.93
CA LEU A 548 -10.54 14.95 3.07
C LEU A 548 -11.58 15.43 2.06
N THR A 549 -12.30 16.50 2.41
CA THR A 549 -13.37 17.07 1.59
C THR A 549 -12.88 17.54 0.21
N ASN A 550 -11.62 17.97 0.11
CA ASN A 550 -10.94 18.35 -1.13
C ASN A 550 -10.45 17.16 -2.01
N GLY A 551 -10.69 15.91 -1.59
CA GLY A 551 -10.31 14.70 -2.33
C GLY A 551 -8.92 14.13 -2.01
N ASN A 552 -8.11 14.80 -1.20
CA ASN A 552 -6.90 14.23 -0.59
C ASN A 552 -7.25 13.28 0.56
N TYR A 553 -6.26 12.69 1.21
CA TYR A 553 -6.46 11.79 2.36
C TYR A 553 -5.37 11.92 3.41
N VAL A 554 -5.60 11.36 4.59
CA VAL A 554 -4.64 11.30 5.69
C VAL A 554 -4.60 9.89 6.25
N VAL A 555 -3.42 9.28 6.30
CA VAL A 555 -3.17 7.99 6.96
C VAL A 555 -2.76 8.26 8.40
N VAL A 556 -3.46 7.64 9.36
CA VAL A 556 -3.22 7.82 10.80
C VAL A 556 -2.67 6.53 11.38
N ASN A 557 -1.52 6.61 12.04
CA ASN A 557 -0.85 5.45 12.61
C ASN A 557 -0.21 5.76 13.97
N SER A 558 -1.04 5.90 15.00
CA SER A 558 -0.64 6.27 16.37
C SER A 558 0.24 5.25 17.09
N ASN A 559 0.44 4.06 16.52
CA ASN A 559 1.31 3.02 17.08
C ASN A 559 2.70 2.98 16.44
N TRP A 560 2.95 3.83 15.42
CA TRP A 560 4.22 3.86 14.68
C TRP A 560 5.44 4.06 15.59
N SER A 561 6.54 3.38 15.26
CA SER A 561 7.82 3.46 15.95
C SER A 561 8.95 3.84 14.98
N ASP A 562 9.78 4.83 15.35
CA ASP A 562 10.82 5.39 14.46
C ASP A 562 12.10 4.54 14.36
N GLY A 563 12.16 3.41 15.09
CA GLY A 563 13.30 2.51 15.21
C GLY A 563 14.23 2.81 16.39
N ALA A 564 14.13 4.00 17.01
CA ALA A 564 14.82 4.37 18.23
C ALA A 564 13.87 4.47 19.45
N VAL A 565 12.61 4.88 19.21
CA VAL A 565 11.57 5.13 20.21
C VAL A 565 10.26 4.46 19.77
N SER A 566 9.68 3.68 20.67
CA SER A 566 8.41 2.99 20.42
C SER A 566 7.20 3.90 20.59
N TYR A 567 6.14 3.67 19.80
CA TYR A 567 4.84 4.33 19.95
C TYR A 567 4.88 5.86 19.92
N VAL A 568 5.80 6.45 19.15
CA VAL A 568 5.79 7.91 18.88
C VAL A 568 4.57 8.32 18.06
N GLY A 569 4.06 7.41 17.22
CA GLY A 569 2.93 7.64 16.32
C GLY A 569 3.29 8.52 15.12
N ALA A 570 2.51 8.38 14.05
CA ALA A 570 2.70 9.11 12.81
C ALA A 570 1.35 9.45 12.16
N VAL A 571 1.29 10.61 11.50
CA VAL A 571 0.18 11.02 10.64
C VAL A 571 0.74 11.53 9.32
N THR A 572 0.31 10.93 8.21
CA THR A 572 0.84 11.17 6.87
C THR A 572 -0.24 11.71 5.96
N TRP A 573 -0.01 12.87 5.35
CA TRP A 573 -0.89 13.37 4.29
C TRP A 573 -0.62 12.64 2.96
N GLY A 574 -1.68 12.33 2.23
CA GLY A 574 -1.64 11.66 0.93
C GLY A 574 -2.37 12.46 -0.14
N ASN A 575 -1.70 12.66 -1.28
CA ASN A 575 -2.28 13.36 -2.42
C ASN A 575 -3.37 12.48 -3.06
N GLY A 576 -4.58 13.01 -3.21
CA GLY A 576 -5.73 12.27 -3.72
C GLY A 576 -5.66 11.86 -5.19
N MET A 577 -4.69 12.39 -5.95
CA MET A 577 -4.53 12.21 -7.40
C MET A 577 -3.30 11.37 -7.80
N VAL A 578 -2.29 11.26 -6.91
CA VAL A 578 -1.07 10.46 -7.15
C VAL A 578 -0.64 9.57 -5.97
N GLY A 579 -1.34 9.65 -4.84
CA GLY A 579 -1.02 8.92 -3.61
C GLY A 579 0.12 9.50 -2.78
N VAL A 580 0.57 8.70 -1.82
CA VAL A 580 1.86 8.82 -1.12
C VAL A 580 2.42 7.41 -0.93
N ALA A 581 3.74 7.27 -1.10
CA ALA A 581 4.45 6.00 -0.95
C ALA A 581 5.79 6.22 -0.21
N GLY A 582 6.38 5.13 0.26
CA GLY A 582 7.63 5.11 1.02
C GLY A 582 7.45 4.53 2.43
N VAL A 583 8.54 4.42 3.17
CA VAL A 583 8.49 4.09 4.60
C VAL A 583 8.05 5.34 5.37
N VAL A 584 7.20 5.17 6.40
CA VAL A 584 6.82 6.26 7.32
C VAL A 584 8.06 6.82 8.03
N SER A 585 8.15 8.14 8.16
CA SER A 585 9.29 8.85 8.77
C SER A 585 8.94 10.31 9.09
N SER A 586 9.79 11.00 9.84
CA SER A 586 9.66 12.46 10.05
C SER A 586 9.81 13.31 8.77
N ALA A 587 10.27 12.73 7.65
CA ALA A 587 10.42 13.44 6.38
C ALA A 587 9.13 13.48 5.53
N ASN A 588 8.22 12.52 5.72
CA ASN A 588 6.94 12.41 5.01
C ASN A 588 5.71 12.45 5.95
N SER A 589 5.90 12.36 7.27
CA SER A 589 4.83 12.33 8.27
C SER A 589 5.06 13.36 9.39
N LEU A 590 3.97 13.80 10.02
CA LEU A 590 3.99 14.43 11.34
C LEU A 590 4.11 13.32 12.39
N VAL A 591 5.11 13.39 13.27
CA VAL A 591 5.48 12.31 14.21
C VAL A 591 5.68 12.79 15.64
N GLY A 592 5.67 11.87 16.60
CA GLY A 592 6.13 12.13 17.97
C GLY A 592 7.65 12.18 18.07
N SER A 593 8.15 12.34 19.30
CA SER A 593 9.59 12.32 19.63
C SER A 593 9.91 11.63 20.97
N ALA A 594 8.90 11.35 21.80
CA ALA A 594 9.02 10.65 23.07
C ALA A 594 8.18 9.36 23.11
N LEU A 595 8.59 8.44 23.98
CA LEU A 595 7.96 7.13 24.18
C LEU A 595 6.47 7.30 24.54
N GLY A 596 5.58 6.82 23.67
CA GLY A 596 4.14 6.87 23.90
C GLY A 596 3.46 8.20 23.56
N ASP A 597 4.12 9.12 22.85
CA ASP A 597 3.47 10.33 22.30
C ASP A 597 2.21 10.02 21.48
N GLN A 598 2.22 8.88 20.77
CA GLN A 598 1.13 8.35 19.95
C GLN A 598 0.41 9.43 19.12
N VAL A 599 1.18 10.16 18.30
CA VAL A 599 0.64 11.23 17.45
C VAL A 599 -0.52 10.72 16.58
N GLY A 600 -1.66 11.42 16.66
CA GLY A 600 -2.91 11.01 16.02
C GLY A 600 -3.75 9.95 16.76
N VAL A 601 -3.47 9.62 18.03
CA VAL A 601 -4.20 8.58 18.80
C VAL A 601 -5.72 8.79 18.88
N ASN A 602 -6.22 10.03 18.88
CA ASN A 602 -7.67 10.31 18.84
C ASN A 602 -8.15 10.66 17.42
N GLY A 603 -7.40 10.22 16.41
CA GLY A 603 -7.72 10.37 14.99
C GLY A 603 -7.40 11.75 14.42
N VAL A 604 -8.00 11.99 13.24
CA VAL A 604 -7.94 13.23 12.49
C VAL A 604 -9.36 13.70 12.21
N LYS A 605 -9.59 15.01 12.30
CA LYS A 605 -10.83 15.67 11.89
C LYS A 605 -10.59 16.38 10.56
N ALA A 606 -11.29 15.96 9.50
CA ALA A 606 -11.36 16.72 8.26
C ALA A 606 -12.25 17.96 8.46
N LEU A 607 -11.82 19.11 7.93
CA LEU A 607 -12.57 20.36 7.96
C LEU A 607 -13.38 20.54 6.67
N SER A 608 -14.48 21.29 6.74
CA SER A 608 -15.36 21.55 5.57
C SER A 608 -14.67 22.35 4.45
N ASN A 609 -13.56 23.02 4.76
CA ASN A 609 -12.75 23.81 3.82
C ASN A 609 -11.60 23.02 3.14
N GLY A 610 -11.45 21.72 3.42
CA GLY A 610 -10.40 20.86 2.85
C GLY A 610 -9.21 20.58 3.78
N ASN A 611 -8.99 21.41 4.80
CA ASN A 611 -7.89 21.24 5.76
C ASN A 611 -8.20 20.16 6.81
N TYR A 612 -7.25 19.87 7.70
CA TYR A 612 -7.45 18.85 8.73
C TYR A 612 -6.78 19.16 10.06
N VAL A 613 -7.23 18.50 11.11
CA VAL A 613 -6.77 18.68 12.49
C VAL A 613 -6.41 17.32 13.10
N VAL A 614 -5.17 17.19 13.57
CA VAL A 614 -4.63 15.98 14.22
C VAL A 614 -4.83 16.06 15.73
N GLN A 615 -5.36 15.00 16.35
CA GLN A 615 -5.55 14.92 17.80
C GLN A 615 -4.57 13.93 18.47
N SER A 616 -3.57 14.48 19.15
CA SER A 616 -2.45 13.74 19.77
C SER A 616 -2.54 13.81 21.30
N GLN A 617 -3.61 13.24 21.88
CA GLN A 617 -3.93 13.32 23.32
C GLN A 617 -2.82 12.84 24.27
N ARG A 618 -1.90 11.98 23.80
CA ARG A 618 -0.83 11.39 24.61
C ARG A 618 0.54 12.04 24.42
N TRP A 619 0.64 13.05 23.55
CA TRP A 619 1.89 13.77 23.32
C TRP A 619 2.38 14.44 24.61
N GLN A 620 3.64 14.21 24.97
CA GLN A 620 4.24 14.70 26.21
C GLN A 620 4.79 16.11 26.03
N GLY A 621 3.89 17.08 26.16
CA GLY A 621 4.22 18.50 26.11
C GLY A 621 5.07 19.00 27.28
N PRO A 622 5.59 20.24 27.20
CA PRO A 622 6.52 20.79 28.19
C PRO A 622 5.87 21.20 29.52
N THR A 623 4.54 21.24 29.61
CA THR A 623 3.78 21.58 30.83
C THR A 623 2.65 20.60 31.10
N ASP A 624 1.82 20.34 30.08
CA ASP A 624 0.64 19.50 30.14
C ASP A 624 0.62 18.53 28.94
N THR A 625 0.00 17.36 29.10
CA THR A 625 -0.13 16.35 28.04
C THR A 625 -1.17 16.74 26.99
N GLY A 626 -1.02 16.18 25.79
CA GLY A 626 -1.93 16.35 24.68
C GLY A 626 -1.56 17.51 23.76
N ALA A 627 -1.74 17.32 22.45
CA ALA A 627 -1.60 18.37 21.45
C ALA A 627 -2.65 18.26 20.36
N VAL A 628 -3.01 19.42 19.82
CA VAL A 628 -3.82 19.55 18.60
C VAL A 628 -3.02 20.31 17.54
N THR A 629 -2.95 19.74 16.34
CA THR A 629 -2.15 20.26 15.23
C THR A 629 -3.05 20.50 14.03
N TRP A 630 -3.16 21.74 13.56
CA TRP A 630 -3.77 22.05 12.27
C TRP A 630 -2.79 21.75 11.15
N ALA A 631 -3.28 21.28 10.00
CA ALA A 631 -2.48 21.08 8.80
C ALA A 631 -3.26 21.44 7.54
N ASP A 632 -2.53 21.99 6.57
CA ASP A 632 -3.03 22.36 5.25
C ASP A 632 -3.41 21.09 4.46
N GLY A 633 -4.65 21.02 3.99
CA GLY A 633 -5.17 19.85 3.28
C GLY A 633 -4.65 19.66 1.86
N THR A 634 -3.83 20.58 1.34
CA THR A 634 -3.27 20.59 -0.02
C THR A 634 -1.80 20.20 -0.08
N VAL A 635 -1.06 20.31 1.03
CA VAL A 635 0.37 19.95 1.14
C VAL A 635 0.73 19.12 2.37
N GLY A 636 -0.15 19.05 3.39
CA GLY A 636 0.10 18.34 4.64
C GLY A 636 1.04 19.08 5.60
N LEU A 637 1.56 18.32 6.58
CA LEU A 637 2.57 18.77 7.54
C LEU A 637 3.48 17.58 7.90
N THR A 638 4.77 17.84 8.09
CA THR A 638 5.79 16.83 8.43
C THR A 638 6.71 17.31 9.56
N GLY A 639 7.53 16.42 10.10
CA GLY A 639 8.43 16.69 11.23
C GLY A 639 7.81 16.34 12.59
N ALA A 640 8.42 16.79 13.68
CA ALA A 640 7.95 16.49 15.03
C ALA A 640 6.81 17.42 15.49
N VAL A 641 5.91 16.92 16.32
CA VAL A 641 4.93 17.73 17.09
C VAL A 641 5.66 18.59 18.12
N SER A 642 5.30 19.87 18.20
CA SER A 642 5.94 20.86 19.08
C SER A 642 5.02 22.06 19.36
N THR A 643 5.38 22.91 20.31
CA THR A 643 4.66 24.18 20.55
C THR A 643 4.80 25.21 19.41
N ALA A 644 5.66 24.96 18.41
CA ALA A 644 5.84 25.84 17.25
C ALA A 644 4.91 25.51 16.06
N ASN A 645 4.33 24.30 16.03
CA ASN A 645 3.37 23.85 15.00
C ASN A 645 2.03 23.36 15.58
N SER A 646 1.94 23.14 16.89
CA SER A 646 0.76 22.60 17.57
C SER A 646 0.36 23.46 18.77
N LEU A 647 -0.92 23.39 19.16
CA LEU A 647 -1.42 23.90 20.43
C LEU A 647 -1.32 22.78 21.49
N ALA A 648 -0.55 23.02 22.55
CA ALA A 648 -0.25 22.05 23.61
C ALA A 648 -1.24 22.12 24.78
N GLY A 649 -1.40 21.00 25.50
CA GLY A 649 -2.38 20.84 26.58
C GLY A 649 -3.81 20.56 26.08
N VAL A 650 -3.98 20.05 24.86
CA VAL A 650 -5.30 19.90 24.21
C VAL A 650 -5.73 18.44 24.08
N TYR A 651 -6.98 18.17 24.47
CA TYR A 651 -7.54 16.82 24.58
C TYR A 651 -8.61 16.55 23.52
N ASN A 652 -9.52 17.48 23.26
CA ASN A 652 -10.62 17.27 22.32
C ASN A 652 -10.78 18.43 21.31
N VAL A 653 -11.48 18.14 20.20
CA VAL A 653 -11.77 19.08 19.11
C VAL A 653 -13.24 18.97 18.72
N THR A 654 -13.97 20.08 18.85
CA THR A 654 -15.31 20.25 18.31
C THR A 654 -15.23 21.01 16.99
N LEU A 655 -15.88 20.50 15.94
CA LEU A 655 -15.92 21.17 14.64
C LEU A 655 -17.05 22.20 14.57
N LEU A 656 -16.79 23.33 13.90
CA LEU A 656 -17.78 24.36 13.62
C LEU A 656 -18.22 24.27 12.15
N THR A 657 -19.48 24.62 11.86
CA THR A 657 -20.08 24.49 10.52
C THR A 657 -19.33 25.28 9.44
N ASN A 658 -18.76 26.43 9.83
CA ASN A 658 -17.93 27.31 9.00
C ASN A 658 -16.50 26.78 8.71
N GLY A 659 -16.15 25.59 9.21
CA GLY A 659 -14.83 24.96 8.98
C GLY A 659 -13.75 25.37 9.97
N ASN A 660 -14.03 26.27 10.92
CA ASN A 660 -13.19 26.48 12.09
C ASN A 660 -13.41 25.35 13.13
N TYR A 661 -12.66 25.36 14.23
CA TYR A 661 -12.81 24.37 15.29
C TYR A 661 -12.53 24.95 16.68
N VAL A 662 -12.97 24.23 17.70
CA VAL A 662 -12.78 24.60 19.11
C VAL A 662 -11.99 23.49 19.79
N ALA A 663 -10.84 23.86 20.37
CA ALA A 663 -9.98 23.00 21.15
C ALA A 663 -10.42 23.01 22.63
N SER A 664 -10.63 21.84 23.22
CA SER A 664 -10.97 21.64 24.63
C SER A 664 -9.81 21.00 25.39
N SER A 665 -9.46 21.61 26.51
CA SER A 665 -8.28 21.32 27.32
C SER A 665 -8.69 21.05 28.75
N LEU A 666 -9.41 19.94 28.98
CA LEU A 666 -10.06 19.61 30.26
C LEU A 666 -9.09 19.49 31.44
N GLU A 667 -7.86 19.05 31.18
CA GLU A 667 -6.82 18.85 32.19
C GLU A 667 -5.86 20.05 32.27
N TRP A 668 -6.07 21.13 31.52
CA TRP A 668 -5.25 22.33 31.64
C TRP A 668 -5.28 22.90 33.05
N GLY A 669 -4.11 23.29 33.55
CA GLY A 669 -3.91 23.78 34.91
C GLY A 669 -3.28 22.76 35.86
N VAL A 670 -3.16 21.47 35.50
CA VAL A 670 -2.63 20.45 36.42
C VAL A 670 -1.20 20.76 36.88
N ALA A 671 -0.34 21.27 35.99
CA ALA A 671 1.01 21.72 36.32
C ALA A 671 1.04 22.92 37.31
N PHE A 672 -0.09 23.62 37.44
CA PHE A 672 -0.29 24.79 38.31
C PHE A 672 -1.12 24.46 39.57
N GLY A 673 -1.41 23.17 39.83
CA GLY A 673 -2.01 22.70 41.07
C GLY A 673 -3.54 22.65 41.09
N GLY A 674 -4.22 22.65 39.94
CA GLY A 674 -5.68 22.49 39.88
C GLY A 674 -6.21 22.13 38.51
N TYR A 675 -7.31 21.38 38.44
CA TYR A 675 -7.96 21.09 37.17
C TYR A 675 -8.79 22.30 36.72
N CYS A 676 -8.15 23.32 36.15
CA CYS A 676 -8.82 24.55 35.75
C CYS A 676 -9.68 24.35 34.49
N GLY A 677 -9.17 23.59 33.53
CA GLY A 677 -9.76 23.44 32.21
C GLY A 677 -9.71 24.72 31.37
N ALA A 678 -9.70 24.55 30.05
CA ALA A 678 -9.67 25.67 29.12
C ALA A 678 -10.32 25.34 27.76
N VAL A 679 -10.71 26.39 27.03
CA VAL A 679 -11.23 26.32 25.65
C VAL A 679 -10.57 27.37 24.77
N THR A 680 -10.09 26.94 23.60
CA THR A 680 -9.45 27.80 22.59
C THR A 680 -10.24 27.73 21.29
N TRP A 681 -10.64 28.86 20.73
CA TRP A 681 -11.11 28.90 19.34
C TRP A 681 -9.92 28.84 18.39
N CYS A 682 -10.04 28.07 17.32
CA CYS A 682 -8.96 27.86 16.37
C CYS A 682 -9.46 28.06 14.93
N SER A 683 -8.66 28.78 14.13
CA SER A 683 -8.94 28.99 12.71
C SER A 683 -8.83 27.69 11.93
N GLY A 684 -9.78 27.45 11.03
CA GLY A 684 -9.71 26.36 10.06
C GLY A 684 -8.76 26.63 8.88
N THR A 685 -8.18 27.84 8.80
CA THR A 685 -7.39 28.32 7.65
C THR A 685 -5.95 28.70 8.00
N ALA A 686 -5.58 28.69 9.28
CA ALA A 686 -4.23 28.96 9.76
C ALA A 686 -4.01 28.25 11.10
N PRO A 687 -2.78 27.78 11.42
CA PRO A 687 -2.52 27.03 12.63
C PRO A 687 -2.62 27.91 13.89
N THR A 688 -3.33 27.41 14.90
CA THR A 688 -3.23 27.91 16.28
C THR A 688 -2.14 27.10 16.98
N THR A 689 -1.12 27.77 17.55
CA THR A 689 0.09 27.15 18.07
C THR A 689 0.50 27.74 19.42
N GLY A 690 1.24 26.98 20.22
CA GLY A 690 1.83 27.45 21.49
C GLY A 690 1.32 26.67 22.70
N LEU A 691 1.34 27.32 23.85
CA LEU A 691 0.68 26.83 25.07
C LEU A 691 -0.73 27.42 25.16
N VAL A 692 -1.66 26.67 25.74
CA VAL A 692 -2.96 27.20 26.19
C VAL A 692 -2.74 28.11 27.40
N ASP A 693 -3.30 29.33 27.38
CA ASP A 693 -3.26 30.26 28.51
C ASP A 693 -4.46 31.25 28.50
N ALA A 694 -4.53 32.13 29.50
CA ALA A 694 -5.62 33.09 29.64
C ALA A 694 -5.67 34.20 28.57
N THR A 695 -4.64 34.31 27.73
CA THR A 695 -4.53 35.31 26.64
C THR A 695 -5.08 34.77 25.31
N ASN A 696 -5.04 33.45 25.09
CA ASN A 696 -5.58 32.81 23.89
C ASN A 696 -6.84 31.95 24.14
N SER A 697 -7.14 31.60 25.40
CA SER A 697 -8.23 30.70 25.77
C SER A 697 -9.15 31.28 26.85
N LEU A 698 -10.40 30.81 26.86
CA LEU A 698 -11.30 30.88 28.01
C LEU A 698 -10.81 29.86 29.05
N VAL A 699 -10.55 30.30 30.27
CA VAL A 699 -9.88 29.50 31.30
C VAL A 699 -10.67 29.46 32.62
N GLY A 700 -10.59 28.34 33.33
CA GLY A 700 -11.11 28.23 34.69
C GLY A 700 -10.11 28.66 35.77
N SER A 701 -10.60 28.70 37.01
CA SER A 701 -9.80 28.68 38.23
C SER A 701 -9.70 27.25 38.80
N THR A 702 -8.99 27.06 39.92
CA THR A 702 -8.71 25.74 40.51
C THR A 702 -9.96 24.86 40.65
N ASN A 703 -9.96 23.73 39.93
CA ASN A 703 -11.03 22.70 39.87
C ASN A 703 -12.32 23.08 39.13
N ASP A 704 -12.33 24.16 38.36
CA ASP A 704 -13.48 24.56 37.54
C ASP A 704 -13.75 23.66 36.31
N GLN A 705 -12.71 22.99 35.79
CA GLN A 705 -12.75 22.11 34.62
C GLN A 705 -13.62 22.63 33.45
N VAL A 706 -13.28 23.83 32.95
CA VAL A 706 -14.00 24.46 31.83
C VAL A 706 -14.11 23.52 30.63
N SER A 707 -15.32 23.44 30.05
CA SER A 707 -15.79 22.49 29.02
C SER A 707 -16.02 21.03 29.43
N ARG A 708 -16.07 20.68 30.73
CA ARG A 708 -16.43 19.31 31.19
C ARG A 708 -17.77 18.81 30.62
N GLY A 709 -18.75 19.70 30.46
CA GLY A 709 -20.06 19.41 29.86
C GLY A 709 -20.08 19.45 28.33
N GLY A 710 -18.91 19.63 27.68
CA GLY A 710 -18.74 19.67 26.23
C GLY A 710 -18.76 21.09 25.63
N VAL A 711 -18.67 21.12 24.29
CA VAL A 711 -18.86 22.33 23.48
C VAL A 711 -19.91 22.03 22.42
N THR A 712 -20.96 22.84 22.38
CA THR A 712 -22.07 22.73 21.43
C THR A 712 -21.84 23.70 20.28
N ALA A 713 -21.69 23.19 19.06
CA ALA A 713 -21.62 24.04 17.85
C ALA A 713 -23.01 24.51 17.44
N LEU A 714 -23.13 25.79 17.07
CA LEU A 714 -24.36 26.40 16.56
C LEU A 714 -24.33 26.40 15.02
N ALA A 715 -25.50 26.39 14.36
CA ALA A 715 -25.54 26.24 12.89
C ALA A 715 -24.88 27.41 12.15
N ASN A 716 -24.95 28.63 12.69
CA ASN A 716 -24.21 29.81 12.24
C ASN A 716 -22.68 29.76 12.44
N GLY A 717 -22.15 28.69 13.07
CA GLY A 717 -20.72 28.47 13.28
C GLY A 717 -20.13 29.13 14.52
N ASN A 718 -20.95 29.80 15.34
CA ASN A 718 -20.61 30.15 16.73
C ASN A 718 -20.76 28.89 17.62
N TYR A 719 -20.48 29.00 18.93
CA TYR A 719 -20.54 27.85 19.84
C TYR A 719 -20.96 28.22 21.27
N VAL A 720 -21.29 27.22 22.08
CA VAL A 720 -21.53 27.35 23.53
C VAL A 720 -20.68 26.34 24.29
N VAL A 721 -19.86 26.82 25.21
CA VAL A 721 -19.06 26.00 26.12
C VAL A 721 -19.90 25.66 27.35
N ASN A 722 -20.15 24.38 27.59
CA ASN A 722 -20.82 23.90 28.80
C ASN A 722 -19.77 23.51 29.86
N SER A 723 -19.72 24.30 30.94
CA SER A 723 -18.85 24.06 32.10
C SER A 723 -19.70 23.83 33.35
N ASN A 724 -20.65 22.91 33.28
CA ASN A 724 -21.59 22.55 34.36
C ASN A 724 -20.98 22.36 35.76
N ILE A 725 -19.73 21.91 35.88
CA ILE A 725 -19.07 21.73 37.18
C ILE A 725 -18.32 22.96 37.72
N TRP A 726 -18.27 24.05 36.94
CA TRP A 726 -17.61 25.32 37.30
C TRP A 726 -18.09 25.86 38.65
N GLY A 727 -17.19 26.49 39.41
CA GLY A 727 -17.49 27.15 40.67
C GLY A 727 -17.97 26.22 41.80
N GLY A 728 -17.77 24.90 41.66
CA GLY A 728 -18.35 23.88 42.54
C GLY A 728 -19.78 23.55 42.14
N PHE A 729 -19.97 23.08 40.90
CA PHE A 729 -21.27 22.74 40.30
C PHE A 729 -22.29 23.90 40.23
N ARG A 730 -21.83 25.16 40.36
CA ARG A 730 -22.60 26.35 39.96
C ARG A 730 -22.86 26.38 38.46
N GLY A 731 -21.89 25.89 37.71
CA GLY A 731 -21.91 25.85 36.26
C GLY A 731 -21.68 27.20 35.59
N ALA A 732 -21.13 27.13 34.39
CA ALA A 732 -20.96 28.28 33.51
C ALA A 732 -21.19 27.89 32.05
N PHE A 733 -22.02 28.66 31.36
CA PHE A 733 -22.36 28.46 29.95
C PHE A 733 -21.87 29.69 29.19
N THR A 734 -20.87 29.50 28.33
CA THR A 734 -20.16 30.61 27.68
C THR A 734 -20.38 30.55 26.18
N TRP A 735 -21.03 31.56 25.61
CA TRP A 735 -21.11 31.71 24.17
C TRP A 735 -19.75 32.13 23.61
N GLY A 736 -19.38 31.56 22.46
CA GLY A 736 -18.13 31.81 21.77
C GLY A 736 -18.34 32.18 20.30
N SER A 737 -17.62 33.19 19.85
CA SER A 737 -17.74 33.72 18.50
C SER A 737 -17.00 32.87 17.47
N SER A 738 -17.55 32.82 16.25
CA SER A 738 -16.90 32.32 15.05
C SER A 738 -15.80 33.24 14.50
N LEU A 739 -15.73 34.49 14.98
CA LEU A 739 -14.85 35.53 14.44
C LEU A 739 -13.49 35.64 15.15
N GLY A 740 -13.31 34.94 16.28
CA GLY A 740 -12.10 34.99 17.08
C GLY A 740 -12.30 34.38 18.48
N PRO A 741 -11.21 34.22 19.26
CA PRO A 741 -11.26 33.56 20.55
C PRO A 741 -11.98 34.38 21.62
N THR A 742 -12.84 33.71 22.38
CA THR A 742 -13.32 34.19 23.69
C THR A 742 -12.28 33.80 24.74
N THR A 743 -11.76 34.77 25.50
CA THR A 743 -10.57 34.58 26.36
C THR A 743 -10.76 35.08 27.79
N GLY A 744 -9.83 34.71 28.67
CA GLY A 744 -9.80 35.13 30.07
C GLY A 744 -10.56 34.19 31.01
N LEU A 745 -10.66 34.59 32.28
CA LEU A 745 -11.33 33.80 33.32
C LEU A 745 -12.85 33.74 33.13
N VAL A 746 -13.44 32.57 33.33
CA VAL A 746 -14.90 32.38 33.40
C VAL A 746 -15.51 33.16 34.56
N SER A 747 -16.58 33.90 34.30
CA SER A 747 -17.27 34.76 35.26
C SER A 747 -18.68 35.15 34.80
N ALA A 748 -19.47 35.80 35.67
CA ALA A 748 -20.75 36.39 35.28
C ALA A 748 -20.65 37.54 34.25
N ALA A 749 -19.44 38.00 33.88
CA ALA A 749 -19.24 39.06 32.89
C ALA A 749 -19.10 38.54 31.44
N ASN A 750 -18.75 37.26 31.27
CA ASN A 750 -18.57 36.60 29.96
C ASN A 750 -19.39 35.30 29.82
N SER A 751 -19.93 34.77 30.91
CA SER A 751 -20.69 33.52 30.96
C SER A 751 -22.04 33.71 31.66
N LEU A 752 -23.02 32.89 31.31
CA LEU A 752 -24.19 32.65 32.15
C LEU A 752 -23.78 31.68 33.26
N VAL A 753 -23.94 32.05 34.53
CA VAL A 753 -23.47 31.25 35.69
C VAL A 753 -24.56 31.03 36.74
N GLY A 754 -24.50 29.90 37.45
CA GLY A 754 -25.31 29.69 38.65
C GLY A 754 -24.92 30.60 39.82
N SER A 755 -25.87 30.80 40.73
CA SER A 755 -25.73 31.51 41.99
C SER A 755 -25.12 30.65 43.10
N THR A 756 -25.38 29.35 43.06
CA THR A 756 -25.38 28.43 44.20
C THR A 756 -24.78 27.07 43.84
N ALA A 757 -24.11 26.43 44.80
CA ALA A 757 -23.40 25.18 44.52
C ALA A 757 -24.39 24.06 44.18
N ASN A 758 -24.10 23.30 43.10
CA ASN A 758 -24.94 22.26 42.49
C ASN A 758 -26.06 22.72 41.54
N ASP A 759 -26.28 24.03 41.35
CA ASP A 759 -27.25 24.62 40.40
C ASP A 759 -27.29 23.97 39.01
N ALA A 760 -26.12 23.62 38.48
CA ALA A 760 -25.94 23.12 37.11
C ALA A 760 -25.79 21.58 37.04
N SER A 761 -26.23 20.88 38.07
CA SER A 761 -26.49 19.44 38.00
C SER A 761 -27.44 19.14 36.84
N ASP A 762 -27.15 18.06 36.09
CA ASP A 762 -27.90 17.61 34.90
C ASP A 762 -28.27 18.71 33.88
N SER A 763 -27.41 19.72 33.73
CA SER A 763 -27.68 20.87 32.84
C SER A 763 -27.46 20.56 31.36
N VAL A 764 -28.39 21.06 30.53
CA VAL A 764 -28.45 20.79 29.08
C VAL A 764 -28.39 22.09 28.28
N VAL A 765 -27.72 22.06 27.13
CA VAL A 765 -27.78 23.14 26.12
C VAL A 765 -28.49 22.61 24.88
N THR A 766 -29.68 23.14 24.60
CA THR A 766 -30.48 22.82 23.42
C THR A 766 -30.28 23.89 22.34
N VAL A 767 -29.97 23.49 21.11
CA VAL A 767 -29.85 24.41 19.96
C VAL A 767 -31.19 24.50 19.23
N LEU A 768 -31.58 25.72 18.84
CA LEU A 768 -32.79 26.01 18.05
C LEU A 768 -32.45 26.11 16.56
N SER A 769 -33.46 26.00 15.69
CA SER A 769 -33.30 25.94 14.23
C SER A 769 -32.78 27.24 13.59
N ASP A 770 -32.88 28.37 14.29
CA ASP A 770 -32.34 29.69 13.93
C ASP A 770 -30.86 29.89 14.33
N SER A 771 -30.26 28.92 15.05
CA SER A 771 -28.95 28.97 15.72
C SER A 771 -28.92 29.63 17.10
N ASP A 772 -30.03 30.16 17.63
CA ASP A 772 -30.11 30.54 19.03
C ASP A 772 -30.13 29.28 19.92
N TYR A 773 -30.01 29.43 21.24
CA TYR A 773 -29.89 28.30 22.15
C TYR A 773 -30.62 28.51 23.47
N VAL A 774 -30.98 27.42 24.13
CA VAL A 774 -31.59 27.41 25.45
C VAL A 774 -30.74 26.59 26.41
N VAL A 775 -30.34 27.20 27.52
CA VAL A 775 -29.68 26.55 28.66
C VAL A 775 -30.76 26.13 29.65
N ILE A 776 -30.73 24.87 30.05
CA ILE A 776 -31.62 24.27 31.05
C ILE A 776 -30.75 23.87 32.24
N THR A 777 -31.05 24.40 33.42
CA THR A 777 -30.41 24.06 34.70
C THR A 777 -31.52 23.66 35.68
N PRO A 778 -31.97 22.40 35.67
CA PRO A 778 -33.20 22.02 36.37
C PRO A 778 -33.03 21.97 37.90
N TYR A 779 -31.79 21.97 38.41
CA TYR A 779 -31.46 21.96 39.84
C TYR A 779 -31.00 23.35 40.36
N TRP A 780 -31.32 24.44 39.65
CA TRP A 780 -30.95 25.80 40.06
C TRP A 780 -31.77 26.30 41.27
N ASP A 781 -31.13 26.83 42.30
CA ASP A 781 -31.80 27.34 43.50
C ASP A 781 -32.31 28.79 43.32
N ASN A 782 -33.62 29.02 43.43
CA ASN A 782 -34.19 30.37 43.45
C ASN A 782 -34.13 30.97 44.86
N GLY A 783 -32.91 31.30 45.31
CA GLY A 783 -32.66 31.81 46.65
C GLY A 783 -32.94 30.76 47.73
N PRO A 784 -33.99 30.89 48.58
CA PRO A 784 -34.37 29.85 49.53
C PRO A 784 -35.13 28.68 48.90
N ALA A 785 -35.63 28.81 47.66
CA ALA A 785 -36.35 27.74 46.97
C ALA A 785 -35.36 26.82 46.23
N THR A 786 -34.87 25.80 46.93
CA THR A 786 -33.90 24.85 46.37
C THR A 786 -34.49 24.00 45.24
N ASP A 787 -33.68 23.63 44.24
CA ASP A 787 -34.11 22.81 43.10
C ASP A 787 -35.33 23.39 42.35
N ALA A 788 -35.44 24.72 42.30
CA ALA A 788 -36.51 25.42 41.59
C ALA A 788 -36.36 25.27 40.05
N GLY A 789 -35.12 25.21 39.58
CA GLY A 789 -34.77 25.10 38.17
C GLY A 789 -34.89 26.41 37.40
N ALA A 790 -34.14 26.50 36.31
CA ALA A 790 -34.14 27.65 35.42
C ALA A 790 -33.93 27.25 33.95
N VAL A 791 -34.53 28.05 33.06
CA VAL A 791 -34.42 27.94 31.61
C VAL A 791 -34.10 29.32 31.04
N THR A 792 -32.96 29.42 30.37
CA THR A 792 -32.41 30.70 29.88
C THR A 792 -32.19 30.61 28.37
N TRP A 793 -32.86 31.46 27.61
CA TRP A 793 -32.55 31.65 26.18
C TRP A 793 -31.32 32.55 26.03
N GLY A 794 -30.45 32.21 25.08
CA GLY A 794 -29.33 33.04 24.67
C GLY A 794 -29.26 33.12 23.15
N SER A 795 -28.95 34.30 22.61
CA SER A 795 -28.82 34.41 21.16
C SER A 795 -27.53 33.73 20.70
N GLY A 796 -27.62 32.96 19.63
CA GLY A 796 -26.49 32.39 18.92
C GLY A 796 -25.61 33.42 18.24
N THR A 797 -25.96 34.71 18.25
CA THR A 797 -25.18 35.82 17.65
C THR A 797 -24.46 36.72 18.66
N ALA A 798 -24.89 36.72 19.93
CA ALA A 798 -24.36 37.60 20.99
C ALA A 798 -24.20 36.92 22.36
N GLY A 799 -24.73 35.70 22.52
CA GLY A 799 -24.77 34.96 23.77
C GLY A 799 -25.82 35.45 24.77
N VAL A 800 -25.66 34.98 26.01
CA VAL A 800 -26.22 35.54 27.23
C VAL A 800 -25.19 35.37 28.35
N ALA A 801 -25.04 36.36 29.21
CA ALA A 801 -24.10 36.35 30.34
C ALA A 801 -24.72 37.05 31.56
N GLY A 802 -24.27 36.67 32.75
CA GLY A 802 -24.82 37.13 34.03
C GLY A 802 -25.04 35.97 35.00
N VAL A 803 -25.51 36.27 36.21
CA VAL A 803 -25.98 35.25 37.14
C VAL A 803 -27.43 34.90 36.78
N ILE A 804 -27.73 33.60 36.67
CA ILE A 804 -29.10 33.08 36.45
C ILE A 804 -30.04 33.72 37.48
N SER A 805 -31.17 34.24 36.99
CA SER A 805 -32.16 34.94 37.80
C SER A 805 -33.45 35.18 37.01
N SER A 806 -34.54 35.49 37.71
CA SER A 806 -35.83 35.89 37.11
C SER A 806 -35.79 37.16 36.25
N SER A 807 -34.63 37.82 36.12
CA SER A 807 -34.42 38.96 35.21
C SER A 807 -33.95 38.55 33.80
N ILE A 808 -33.39 37.35 33.64
CA ILE A 808 -32.86 36.82 32.37
C ILE A 808 -33.35 35.40 32.04
N SER A 809 -33.91 34.68 33.01
CA SER A 809 -34.30 33.28 32.91
C SER A 809 -35.78 33.11 33.29
N LEU A 810 -36.47 32.16 32.66
CA LEU A 810 -37.66 31.55 33.24
C LEU A 810 -37.19 30.69 34.41
N VAL A 811 -37.79 30.86 35.59
CA VAL A 811 -37.36 30.16 36.83
C VAL A 811 -38.56 29.55 37.54
N GLY A 812 -38.32 28.45 38.27
CA GLY A 812 -39.25 27.97 39.29
C GLY A 812 -39.41 28.99 40.42
N SER A 813 -40.51 28.90 41.16
CA SER A 813 -40.85 29.78 42.28
C SER A 813 -40.95 29.05 43.63
N THR A 814 -41.03 27.71 43.60
CA THR A 814 -41.09 26.83 44.76
C THR A 814 -40.02 25.74 44.71
N THR A 815 -39.71 25.17 45.88
CA THR A 815 -38.73 24.10 46.04
C THR A 815 -39.16 22.83 45.32
N ASN A 816 -38.25 22.20 44.57
CA ASN A 816 -38.52 21.06 43.68
C ASN A 816 -39.48 21.37 42.51
N ASP A 817 -39.53 22.62 42.02
CA ASP A 817 -40.24 22.94 40.76
C ASP A 817 -39.56 22.31 39.53
N PHE A 818 -38.23 22.07 39.59
CA PHE A 818 -37.41 21.51 38.51
C PHE A 818 -37.69 22.11 37.13
N ALA A 819 -37.87 23.43 37.04
CA ALA A 819 -38.36 24.09 35.83
C ALA A 819 -37.47 23.80 34.61
N GLY A 820 -38.07 23.21 33.56
CA GLY A 820 -37.38 22.79 32.34
C GLY A 820 -36.85 21.36 32.34
N SER A 821 -37.04 20.58 33.41
CA SER A 821 -36.66 19.16 33.46
C SER A 821 -37.42 18.28 32.46
N GLY A 822 -38.59 18.71 31.97
CA GLY A 822 -39.26 18.09 30.82
C GLY A 822 -38.62 18.42 29.47
N GLY A 823 -37.56 19.24 29.45
CA GLY A 823 -36.85 19.67 28.25
C GLY A 823 -37.60 20.74 27.45
N VAL A 824 -36.98 21.15 26.35
CA VAL A 824 -37.52 22.17 25.43
C VAL A 824 -38.02 21.51 24.15
N THR A 825 -39.25 21.85 23.73
CA THR A 825 -39.82 21.50 22.43
C THR A 825 -39.87 22.74 21.56
N GLU A 826 -39.09 22.76 20.48
CA GLU A 826 -39.17 23.83 19.46
C GLU A 826 -40.49 23.74 18.67
N LEU A 827 -41.04 24.90 18.30
CA LEU A 827 -42.25 25.04 17.49
C LEU A 827 -41.89 25.54 16.08
N THR A 828 -42.70 25.17 15.09
CA THR A 828 -42.51 25.52 13.66
C THR A 828 -42.64 27.02 13.32
N ASN A 829 -42.77 27.89 14.33
CA ASN A 829 -42.86 29.34 14.22
C ASN A 829 -41.69 30.08 14.91
N GLY A 830 -40.58 29.40 15.21
CA GLY A 830 -39.40 30.00 15.86
C GLY A 830 -39.60 30.34 17.33
N ASN A 831 -40.63 29.78 17.98
CA ASN A 831 -40.81 29.83 19.42
C ASN A 831 -40.54 28.44 20.01
N TYR A 832 -40.45 28.32 21.33
CA TYR A 832 -40.25 27.04 22.00
C TYR A 832 -41.14 26.92 23.24
N VAL A 833 -41.43 25.68 23.64
CA VAL A 833 -42.19 25.34 24.84
C VAL A 833 -41.26 24.67 25.84
N VAL A 834 -41.22 25.22 27.05
CA VAL A 834 -40.58 24.61 28.23
C VAL A 834 -41.58 23.63 28.87
N ARG A 835 -41.08 22.49 29.38
CA ARG A 835 -41.87 21.47 30.05
C ARG A 835 -41.27 21.07 31.40
#